data_AF-A0A1Q3MF25-F1
#
_entry.id   AF-A0A1Q3MF25-F1
#
_cell.length_a   1.000
_cell.length_b   1.000
_cell.length_c   1.000
_cell.angle_alpha   90.00
_cell.angle_beta   90.00
_cell.angle_gamma   90.00
#
_symmetry.space_group_name_H-M   'P 1'
#
loop_
_entity.id
_entity.type
_entity.pdbx_description
1 polymer ?
#
loop_
_entity_poly.entity_id
_entity_poly.type
_entity_poly.pdbx_seq_one_letter_code
_entity_poly.pdbx_strand_id
1 'polypeptide(L)'
;MRRIAVAVGLWGLALVSHAQLTPAERQGLTDTLYIGNMTLRDLDLHPVYPADPLRFPAIQEAASQPLKAVDSLMALHATSSSRSVAQLLGHLRTKIFGDPEGFEAENSPEISFPEEVPDALRPSLKRLLVSLHYANECVKQGTANLSPEERRTLIEGLPRWATGQPSIKFEFVKQPMPSRATLLALLAKCDLKWIRYGAQFLAQDVQEELPRLRDLASQIKLDQPLKVSINGTVVEIGGTGNDLHDSTDAALCIDFGGNDRYVGRYGAGVGYASLLIDVAGDDVYDVPDLSIGASVLGIGLAYDLGGNDTFRSRSLAFGSGLAGVGVLLKDDGSDLYESGALAQGFGFFGIGMLLDTKGDDHYSLGFMGQGAGRTQGVGWLIDKAGRDTYRSGGLIQSSLDPEWFDSKAQGWGGGESDLAGGMGLLTELAGDDVYVGGVGCQAAASDFSVGSLFDQSGADSYTASREAQACASRYSGAYLFDLAGGDNYLLRAGNGHAFGHDASAAVLLDRSGADVYAGQGDRPGVANANGMAIFLDAAGEDQYMGPPAVGNPARGSGSLAVFCDLAGMDDYADGLDNGQATAGTKWSVAYDAISYAPKPPPLDPNAPTGPPKPGSKSIQGDAEMEALLERAANGAPDVAGKALDELIAIGEPAVKWMLAKKLSTATPGQLRAIAWVAREVGGLAKKDVVTEIASPEDKRALNAILICQDAGIAEAAGSLLPALKRPVLRSVAIRTAGVLQAKECVPELLNLLSGETQSGALVSLAQIGDIRAYEKLEPFAQSEDLVDRKATIDFLGQFPDRALVTAQPLVESPSERSARIGIEILGAAGSPEALALIGKALSDPRRGVKIQAMLALDGRCPKEFRSELTELRKSVDPLVAAVAKRVDPGR
;
A
#
# COMPACT_ATOMS: atom_id res chain seq x y z
N MET A 1 -29.35 37.20 -5.46
CA MET A 1 -29.91 36.21 -4.52
C MET A 1 -30.27 34.90 -5.21
N ARG A 2 -31.48 34.68 -5.77
CA ARG A 2 -31.88 33.33 -6.29
C ARG A 2 -30.93 32.64 -7.30
N ARG A 3 -30.15 33.37 -8.11
CA ARG A 3 -29.14 32.76 -9.01
C ARG A 3 -27.86 32.27 -8.31
N ILE A 4 -27.52 32.79 -7.12
CA ILE A 4 -26.29 32.43 -6.39
C ILE A 4 -26.47 31.09 -5.68
N ALA A 5 -27.64 30.85 -5.08
CA ALA A 5 -27.95 29.60 -4.39
C ALA A 5 -27.91 28.35 -5.29
N VAL A 6 -28.15 28.51 -6.61
CA VAL A 6 -28.08 27.40 -7.57
C VAL A 6 -26.61 27.07 -7.93
N ALA A 7 -25.75 28.07 -8.05
CA ALA A 7 -24.32 27.85 -8.30
C ALA A 7 -23.65 27.12 -7.12
N VAL A 8 -23.90 27.56 -5.88
CA VAL A 8 -23.38 26.90 -4.67
C VAL A 8 -23.91 25.46 -4.54
N GLY A 9 -25.18 25.21 -4.93
CA GLY A 9 -25.75 23.86 -4.94
C GLY A 9 -25.12 22.92 -5.98
N LEU A 10 -24.66 23.44 -7.13
CA LEU A 10 -23.97 22.65 -8.15
C LEU A 10 -22.52 22.33 -7.75
N TRP A 11 -21.78 23.31 -7.21
CA TRP A 11 -20.42 23.08 -6.69
C TRP A 11 -20.42 22.10 -5.51
N GLY A 12 -21.40 22.20 -4.62
CA GLY A 12 -21.60 21.23 -3.53
C GLY A 12 -22.04 19.83 -3.97
N LEU A 13 -22.51 19.66 -5.21
CA LEU A 13 -22.77 18.34 -5.80
C LEU A 13 -21.52 17.78 -6.49
N ALA A 14 -20.75 18.62 -7.20
CA ALA A 14 -19.48 18.21 -7.82
C ALA A 14 -18.43 17.80 -6.77
N LEU A 15 -18.29 18.55 -5.67
CA LEU A 15 -17.39 18.15 -4.57
C LEU A 15 -17.79 16.83 -3.88
N VAL A 16 -19.00 16.32 -4.13
CA VAL A 16 -19.51 15.05 -3.58
C VAL A 16 -19.40 13.88 -4.58
N SER A 17 -19.16 14.12 -5.87
CA SER A 17 -18.88 13.05 -6.85
C SER A 17 -17.43 12.57 -6.83
N HIS A 18 -16.46 13.46 -6.60
CA HIS A 18 -15.04 13.11 -6.60
C HIS A 18 -14.56 12.44 -5.30
N ALA A 19 -15.33 12.52 -4.22
CA ALA A 19 -14.92 12.10 -2.87
C ALA A 19 -15.33 10.66 -2.46
N GLN A 20 -15.84 9.85 -3.40
CA GLN A 20 -16.35 8.49 -3.16
C GLN A 20 -16.57 7.75 -4.50
N LEU A 21 -16.84 6.43 -4.46
CA LEU A 21 -17.30 5.71 -5.66
C LEU A 21 -18.72 6.13 -6.06
N THR A 22 -18.94 6.41 -7.34
CA THR A 22 -20.25 6.78 -7.91
C THR A 22 -21.23 5.60 -7.96
N PRO A 23 -22.54 5.85 -8.14
CA PRO A 23 -23.52 4.77 -8.31
C PRO A 23 -23.27 3.88 -9.54
N ALA A 24 -22.62 4.40 -10.59
CA ALA A 24 -22.25 3.63 -11.78
C ALA A 24 -21.09 2.68 -11.46
N GLU A 25 -20.00 3.21 -10.90
CA GLU A 25 -18.83 2.46 -10.43
C GLU A 25 -19.21 1.29 -9.50
N ARG A 26 -20.07 1.54 -8.51
CA ARG A 26 -20.55 0.48 -7.59
C ARG A 26 -21.47 -0.53 -8.27
N GLN A 27 -22.27 -0.12 -9.25
CA GLN A 27 -23.14 -1.04 -9.99
C GLN A 27 -22.30 -1.93 -10.92
N GLY A 28 -21.30 -1.38 -11.60
CA GLY A 28 -20.33 -2.12 -12.41
C GLY A 28 -19.62 -3.20 -11.60
N LEU A 29 -18.95 -2.81 -10.50
CA LEU A 29 -18.33 -3.77 -9.58
C LEU A 29 -19.32 -4.84 -9.09
N THR A 30 -20.58 -4.48 -8.86
CA THR A 30 -21.63 -5.43 -8.45
C THR A 30 -21.96 -6.44 -9.55
N ASP A 31 -22.13 -6.02 -10.80
CA ASP A 31 -22.43 -6.92 -11.91
C ASP A 31 -21.19 -7.77 -12.32
N THR A 32 -19.98 -7.22 -12.22
CA THR A 32 -18.70 -7.94 -12.40
C THR A 32 -18.53 -9.06 -11.37
N LEU A 33 -18.72 -8.77 -10.08
CA LEU A 33 -18.69 -9.80 -9.03
C LEU A 33 -19.85 -10.80 -9.17
N TYR A 34 -21.02 -10.33 -9.62
CA TYR A 34 -22.16 -11.19 -9.89
C TYR A 34 -21.88 -12.21 -10.99
N ILE A 35 -21.00 -11.94 -11.98
CA ILE A 35 -20.56 -12.97 -12.95
C ILE A 35 -19.87 -14.15 -12.24
N GLY A 36 -19.01 -13.90 -11.24
CA GLY A 36 -18.28 -14.94 -10.48
C GLY A 36 -19.03 -15.65 -9.35
N ASN A 37 -20.34 -15.41 -9.19
CA ASN A 37 -21.16 -15.79 -8.02
C ASN A 37 -20.63 -15.17 -6.71
N MET A 38 -20.24 -13.90 -6.79
CA MET A 38 -19.75 -13.08 -5.69
C MET A 38 -20.62 -11.82 -5.52
N THR A 39 -20.33 -11.05 -4.48
CA THR A 39 -20.99 -9.82 -4.06
C THR A 39 -19.94 -8.84 -3.53
N LEU A 40 -20.30 -7.56 -3.33
CA LEU A 40 -19.38 -6.57 -2.74
C LEU A 40 -18.85 -6.96 -1.34
N ARG A 41 -19.50 -7.90 -0.62
CA ARG A 41 -19.01 -8.44 0.67
C ARG A 41 -17.87 -9.43 0.51
N ASP A 42 -17.75 -10.09 -0.63
CA ASP A 42 -16.68 -11.05 -0.91
C ASP A 42 -15.32 -10.35 -1.14
N LEU A 43 -15.32 -9.01 -1.19
CA LEU A 43 -14.14 -8.14 -1.14
C LEU A 43 -13.64 -7.83 0.29
N ASP A 44 -14.43 -8.12 1.33
CA ASP A 44 -13.97 -7.94 2.71
C ASP A 44 -12.98 -9.05 3.08
N LEU A 45 -11.67 -8.74 3.13
CA LEU A 45 -10.66 -9.71 3.55
C LEU A 45 -10.70 -9.92 5.07
N HIS A 46 -10.40 -11.13 5.53
CA HIS A 46 -10.34 -11.48 6.96
C HIS A 46 -8.93 -11.94 7.40
N PRO A 47 -7.87 -11.13 7.21
CA PRO A 47 -6.51 -11.49 7.62
C PRO A 47 -6.38 -11.56 9.15
N VAL A 48 -5.76 -12.63 9.64
CA VAL A 48 -5.39 -12.77 11.05
C VAL A 48 -4.14 -11.93 11.34
N TYR A 49 -4.34 -10.71 11.81
CA TYR A 49 -3.27 -9.78 12.16
C TYR A 49 -2.53 -10.19 13.45
N PRO A 50 -1.20 -10.04 13.51
CA PRO A 50 -0.49 -9.86 14.77
C PRO A 50 -1.01 -8.60 15.48
N ALA A 51 -1.20 -8.70 16.80
CA ALA A 51 -1.54 -7.54 17.63
C ALA A 51 -0.34 -6.57 17.69
N ASP A 52 -0.54 -5.35 17.22
CA ASP A 52 0.45 -4.26 17.24
C ASP A 52 -0.25 -3.00 17.77
N PRO A 53 0.14 -2.45 18.94
CA PRO A 53 -0.49 -1.25 19.51
C PRO A 53 -0.13 0.04 18.74
N LEU A 54 0.76 -0.03 17.74
CA LEU A 54 1.24 1.10 16.95
C LEU A 54 0.62 1.15 15.55
N ARG A 55 -0.31 0.24 15.20
CA ARG A 55 -1.00 0.22 13.91
C ARG A 55 -2.22 1.16 13.93
N PHE A 56 -2.30 2.09 12.98
CA PHE A 56 -3.50 2.91 12.78
C PHE A 56 -4.73 2.05 12.41
N PRO A 57 -5.94 2.38 12.90
CA PRO A 57 -7.18 1.72 12.48
C PRO A 57 -7.42 1.78 10.96
N ALA A 58 -7.01 2.87 10.33
CA ALA A 58 -7.10 3.06 8.87
C ALA A 58 -6.30 2.02 8.07
N ILE A 59 -5.17 1.52 8.60
CA ILE A 59 -4.38 0.45 7.96
C ILE A 59 -5.19 -0.87 7.95
N GLN A 60 -5.89 -1.16 9.05
CA GLN A 60 -6.73 -2.36 9.12
C GLN A 60 -7.91 -2.24 8.14
N GLU A 61 -8.59 -1.09 8.11
CA GLU A 61 -9.66 -0.81 7.14
C GLU A 61 -9.18 -0.96 5.70
N ALA A 62 -8.04 -0.35 5.37
CA ALA A 62 -7.40 -0.37 4.06
C ALA A 62 -6.95 -1.76 3.57
N ALA A 63 -6.77 -2.73 4.47
CA ALA A 63 -6.41 -4.10 4.11
C ALA A 63 -7.55 -5.13 4.33
N SER A 64 -8.65 -4.78 5.02
CA SER A 64 -9.78 -5.69 5.27
C SER A 64 -11.15 -5.26 4.71
N GLN A 65 -11.34 -3.99 4.35
CA GLN A 65 -12.62 -3.42 3.89
C GLN A 65 -12.36 -2.44 2.73
N PRO A 66 -11.91 -2.93 1.55
CA PRO A 66 -11.30 -2.09 0.51
C PRO A 66 -12.22 -0.99 0.01
N LEU A 67 -13.48 -1.29 -0.30
CA LEU A 67 -14.43 -0.30 -0.82
C LEU A 67 -14.78 0.79 0.19
N LYS A 68 -14.70 0.47 1.49
CA LYS A 68 -14.87 1.45 2.56
C LYS A 68 -13.61 2.32 2.69
N ALA A 69 -12.43 1.73 2.52
CA ALA A 69 -11.18 2.46 2.49
C ALA A 69 -11.08 3.39 1.27
N VAL A 70 -11.60 3.00 0.09
CA VAL A 70 -11.78 3.89 -1.07
C VAL A 70 -12.57 5.13 -0.65
N ASP A 71 -13.78 4.95 -0.12
CA ASP A 71 -14.63 6.07 0.32
C ASP A 71 -13.95 6.91 1.42
N SER A 72 -13.27 6.29 2.38
CA SER A 72 -12.53 6.98 3.45
C SER A 72 -11.31 7.76 2.94
N LEU A 73 -10.59 7.26 1.92
CA LEU A 73 -9.39 7.89 1.37
C LEU A 73 -9.74 8.98 0.36
N MET A 74 -10.63 8.73 -0.61
CA MET A 74 -11.12 9.78 -1.52
C MET A 74 -11.72 10.95 -0.73
N ALA A 75 -12.48 10.66 0.34
CA ALA A 75 -13.01 11.70 1.22
C ALA A 75 -11.95 12.40 2.08
N LEU A 76 -10.76 11.81 2.30
CA LEU A 76 -9.61 12.44 2.97
C LEU A 76 -8.84 13.35 2.01
N HIS A 77 -8.51 12.84 0.82
CA HIS A 77 -7.86 13.58 -0.27
C HIS A 77 -8.67 14.82 -0.63
N ALA A 78 -9.97 14.67 -0.91
CA ALA A 78 -10.87 15.78 -1.23
C ALA A 78 -10.95 16.88 -0.15
N THR A 79 -10.43 16.65 1.07
CA THR A 79 -10.34 17.70 2.09
C THR A 79 -9.23 18.72 1.86
N SER A 80 -8.20 18.41 1.07
CA SER A 80 -7.10 19.32 0.74
C SER A 80 -7.57 20.57 -0.03
N SER A 81 -8.53 20.36 -0.94
CA SER A 81 -9.12 21.35 -1.85
C SER A 81 -9.50 22.68 -1.20
N SER A 82 -10.03 22.63 0.02
CA SER A 82 -10.80 23.73 0.63
C SER A 82 -10.44 24.02 2.08
N ARG A 83 -9.46 23.30 2.65
CA ARG A 83 -9.03 23.47 4.04
C ARG A 83 -7.69 24.19 4.17
N SER A 84 -7.54 24.90 5.27
CA SER A 84 -6.23 25.39 5.74
C SER A 84 -5.39 24.29 6.37
N VAL A 85 -4.08 24.51 6.49
CA VAL A 85 -3.14 23.66 7.25
C VAL A 85 -3.70 23.30 8.62
N ALA A 86 -4.22 24.26 9.38
CA ALA A 86 -4.78 24.02 10.72
C ALA A 86 -5.98 23.06 10.71
N GLN A 87 -6.83 23.14 9.68
CA GLN A 87 -7.99 22.26 9.52
C GLN A 87 -7.59 20.86 9.04
N LEU A 88 -6.55 20.74 8.22
CA LEU A 88 -5.97 19.46 7.79
C LEU A 88 -5.27 18.76 8.97
N LEU A 89 -4.40 19.46 9.70
CA LEU A 89 -3.77 18.97 10.92
C LEU A 89 -4.82 18.51 11.93
N GLY A 90 -5.86 19.30 12.19
CA GLY A 90 -6.95 18.92 13.11
C GLY A 90 -7.76 17.71 12.66
N HIS A 91 -7.91 17.51 11.35
CA HIS A 91 -8.54 16.32 10.80
C HIS A 91 -7.67 15.08 11.02
N LEU A 92 -6.38 15.11 10.66
CA LEU A 92 -5.44 14.02 10.92
C LEU A 92 -5.38 13.68 12.42
N ARG A 93 -5.20 14.70 13.26
CA ARG A 93 -5.12 14.62 14.73
C ARG A 93 -6.31 13.87 15.33
N THR A 94 -7.53 14.19 14.90
CA THR A 94 -8.77 13.63 15.49
C THR A 94 -9.29 12.37 14.79
N LYS A 95 -9.01 12.16 13.50
CA LYS A 95 -9.56 11.04 12.70
C LYS A 95 -8.57 9.91 12.44
N ILE A 96 -7.28 10.21 12.29
CA ILE A 96 -6.23 9.21 12.04
C ILE A 96 -5.50 8.83 13.34
N PHE A 97 -5.10 9.83 14.13
CA PHE A 97 -4.40 9.62 15.41
C PHE A 97 -5.34 9.40 16.61
N GLY A 98 -6.61 9.80 16.52
CA GLY A 98 -7.59 9.61 17.59
C GLY A 98 -7.38 10.48 18.84
N ASP A 99 -6.66 11.59 18.71
CA ASP A 99 -6.38 12.52 19.82
C ASP A 99 -7.66 13.26 20.28
N PRO A 100 -7.76 13.66 21.57
CA PRO A 100 -8.90 14.41 22.10
C PRO A 100 -9.07 15.78 21.42
N GLU A 101 -10.27 16.35 21.50
CA GLU A 101 -10.62 17.60 20.78
C GLU A 101 -9.90 18.86 21.29
N GLY A 102 -9.60 18.94 22.59
CA GLY A 102 -8.99 20.10 23.24
C GLY A 102 -7.99 19.73 24.32
N PHE A 103 -7.04 20.62 24.58
CA PHE A 103 -6.13 20.58 25.73
C PHE A 103 -6.12 21.95 26.42
N GLU A 104 -6.18 21.95 27.74
CA GLU A 104 -5.93 23.15 28.54
C GLU A 104 -4.41 23.29 28.74
N ALA A 105 -3.88 24.50 28.55
CA ALA A 105 -2.53 24.85 29.00
C ALA A 105 -2.56 26.27 29.61
N GLU A 106 -1.59 26.54 30.49
CA GLU A 106 -1.62 27.70 31.37
C GLU A 106 -1.04 28.97 30.73
N ASN A 107 -1.62 30.12 31.08
CA ASN A 107 -1.06 31.49 31.01
C ASN A 107 -0.51 32.00 29.67
N SER A 108 -1.15 33.03 29.10
CA SER A 108 -0.52 33.86 28.07
C SER A 108 0.66 34.67 28.66
N PRO A 109 1.86 34.67 28.05
CA PRO A 109 2.99 35.44 28.55
C PRO A 109 2.80 36.95 28.32
N GLU A 110 3.31 37.77 29.25
CA GLU A 110 3.49 39.20 29.00
C GLU A 110 4.71 39.41 28.09
N ILE A 111 4.51 40.10 26.96
CA ILE A 111 5.54 40.34 25.95
C ILE A 111 5.86 41.84 25.91
N SER A 112 7.14 42.17 26.13
CA SER A 112 7.72 43.49 25.91
C SER A 112 8.57 43.48 24.64
N PHE A 113 8.60 44.61 23.92
CA PHE A 113 9.35 44.76 22.68
C PHE A 113 10.54 45.70 22.87
N PRO A 114 11.71 45.39 22.28
CA PRO A 114 12.80 46.35 22.06
C PRO A 114 12.31 47.56 21.25
N GLU A 115 12.98 48.71 21.38
CA GLU A 115 12.60 49.94 20.66
C GLU A 115 12.75 49.78 19.14
N GLU A 116 13.69 48.94 18.72
CA GLU A 116 14.05 48.61 17.34
C GLU A 116 12.93 47.89 16.57
N VAL A 117 12.02 47.20 17.26
CA VAL A 117 10.91 46.47 16.61
C VAL A 117 9.82 47.45 16.16
N PRO A 118 9.45 47.52 14.86
CA PRO A 118 8.48 48.51 14.35
C PRO A 118 7.10 48.44 15.03
N ASP A 119 6.56 49.59 15.45
CA ASP A 119 5.28 49.67 16.18
C ASP A 119 4.08 49.03 15.44
N ALA A 120 4.06 49.11 14.11
CA ALA A 120 3.00 48.51 13.28
C ALA A 120 2.97 46.97 13.37
N LEU A 121 4.13 46.34 13.56
CA LEU A 121 4.32 44.89 13.60
C LEU A 121 4.11 44.30 15.01
N ARG A 122 4.39 45.07 16.07
CA ARG A 122 4.29 44.65 17.48
C ARG A 122 3.00 43.88 17.82
N PRO A 123 1.79 44.21 17.33
CA PRO A 123 0.59 43.45 17.67
C PRO A 123 0.51 42.06 17.04
N SER A 124 0.91 41.91 15.77
CA SER A 124 0.93 40.59 15.08
C SER A 124 2.07 39.73 15.62
N LEU A 125 3.25 40.32 15.79
CA LEU A 125 4.38 39.65 16.42
C LEU A 125 4.05 39.20 17.86
N LYS A 126 3.29 39.97 18.63
CA LYS A 126 2.80 39.56 19.96
C LYS A 126 1.94 38.31 19.87
N ARG A 127 1.01 38.22 18.91
CA ARG A 127 0.14 37.04 18.75
C ARG A 127 0.95 35.80 18.37
N LEU A 128 1.80 35.91 17.35
CA LEU A 128 2.66 34.81 16.91
C LEU A 128 3.58 34.31 18.03
N LEU A 129 4.17 35.21 18.82
CA LEU A 129 5.01 34.82 19.98
C LEU A 129 4.22 34.18 21.13
N VAL A 130 2.97 34.61 21.40
CA VAL A 130 2.09 33.92 22.37
C VAL A 130 1.75 32.51 21.88
N SER A 131 1.45 32.36 20.59
CA SER A 131 1.13 31.05 19.99
C SER A 131 2.33 30.11 19.95
N LEU A 132 3.51 30.64 19.60
CA LEU A 132 4.78 29.92 19.60
C LEU A 132 5.19 29.51 21.03
N HIS A 133 4.89 30.33 22.04
CA HIS A 133 5.06 29.95 23.45
C HIS A 133 4.12 28.79 23.83
N TYR A 134 2.83 28.88 23.49
CA TYR A 134 1.86 27.81 23.73
C TYR A 134 2.28 26.48 23.07
N ALA A 135 2.69 26.53 21.80
CA ALA A 135 3.22 25.39 21.05
C ALA A 135 4.47 24.79 21.72
N ASN A 136 5.36 25.63 22.27
CA ASN A 136 6.52 25.19 23.03
C ASN A 136 6.15 24.54 24.38
N GLU A 137 5.13 25.01 25.09
CA GLU A 137 4.61 24.32 26.28
C GLU A 137 4.01 22.96 25.92
N CYS A 138 3.25 22.86 24.81
CA CYS A 138 2.79 21.57 24.30
C CYS A 138 3.96 20.61 23.98
N VAL A 139 5.03 21.10 23.35
CA VAL A 139 6.25 20.29 23.11
C VAL A 139 6.90 19.86 24.43
N LYS A 140 6.98 20.73 25.44
CA LYS A 140 7.49 20.37 26.78
C LYS A 140 6.64 19.28 27.43
N GLN A 141 5.30 19.41 27.44
CA GLN A 141 4.40 18.38 28.00
C GLN A 141 4.57 17.04 27.26
N GLY A 142 4.56 17.07 25.93
CA GLY A 142 4.76 15.88 25.08
C GLY A 142 6.13 15.20 25.23
N THR A 143 7.11 15.85 25.87
CA THR A 143 8.48 15.35 26.06
C THR A 143 8.96 15.36 27.52
N ALA A 144 8.05 15.56 28.49
CA ALA A 144 8.38 15.82 29.89
C ALA A 144 9.11 14.66 30.60
N ASN A 145 8.91 13.43 30.14
CA ASN A 145 9.51 12.22 30.74
C ASN A 145 10.92 11.86 30.17
N LEU A 146 11.47 12.69 29.28
CA LEU A 146 12.80 12.50 28.67
C LEU A 146 13.85 13.38 29.36
N SER A 147 15.03 12.81 29.65
CA SER A 147 16.22 13.64 29.92
C SER A 147 16.69 14.38 28.65
N PRO A 148 17.53 15.42 28.76
CA PRO A 148 18.17 16.07 27.60
C PRO A 148 18.96 15.09 26.72
N GLU A 149 19.64 14.11 27.33
CA GLU A 149 20.41 13.07 26.66
C GLU A 149 19.48 12.07 25.94
N GLU A 150 18.35 11.71 26.54
CA GLU A 150 17.34 10.84 25.93
C GLU A 150 16.64 11.53 24.74
N ARG A 151 16.27 12.81 24.89
CA ARG A 151 15.74 13.64 23.82
C ARG A 151 16.74 13.73 22.66
N ARG A 152 18.02 13.96 22.97
CA ARG A 152 19.11 13.95 21.97
C ARG A 152 19.30 12.59 21.30
N THR A 153 19.14 11.50 22.05
CA THR A 153 19.22 10.12 21.53
C THR A 153 18.13 9.86 20.50
N LEU A 154 16.92 10.39 20.70
CA LEU A 154 15.85 10.37 19.71
C LEU A 154 16.12 11.32 18.53
N ILE A 155 16.52 12.58 18.77
CA ILE A 155 16.81 13.56 17.71
C ILE A 155 17.87 13.03 16.72
N GLU A 156 18.99 12.49 17.24
CA GLU A 156 20.02 11.90 16.39
C GLU A 156 19.65 10.49 15.89
N GLY A 157 18.70 9.79 16.52
CA GLY A 157 18.37 8.39 16.24
C GLY A 157 17.28 8.19 15.20
N LEU A 158 16.17 8.94 15.31
CA LEU A 158 14.97 8.74 14.49
C LEU A 158 15.22 8.92 12.98
N PRO A 159 15.99 9.91 12.48
CA PRO A 159 16.25 10.05 11.04
C PRO A 159 17.02 8.86 10.44
N ARG A 160 17.96 8.30 11.19
CA ARG A 160 18.75 7.12 10.78
C ARG A 160 17.93 5.83 10.79
N TRP A 161 16.93 5.74 11.65
CA TRP A 161 15.97 4.64 11.64
C TRP A 161 14.92 4.81 10.53
N ALA A 162 14.45 6.05 10.30
CA ALA A 162 13.50 6.38 9.25
C ALA A 162 14.02 5.99 7.85
N THR A 163 15.29 6.31 7.52
CA THR A 163 15.89 5.85 6.25
C THR A 163 16.20 4.36 6.24
N GLY A 164 16.71 3.82 7.35
CA GLY A 164 17.29 2.48 7.43
C GLY A 164 18.58 2.29 6.59
N GLN A 165 19.08 3.35 5.96
CA GLN A 165 20.14 3.30 4.94
C GLN A 165 21.45 3.93 5.46
N PRO A 166 22.50 3.13 5.75
CA PRO A 166 23.76 3.65 6.31
C PRO A 166 24.54 4.59 5.40
N SER A 167 24.24 4.63 4.10
CA SER A 167 24.77 5.61 3.13
C SER A 167 24.28 7.03 3.43
N ILE A 168 23.01 7.19 3.82
CA ILE A 168 22.40 8.48 4.14
C ILE A 168 22.90 8.92 5.52
N LYS A 169 23.73 9.97 5.51
CA LYS A 169 24.19 10.65 6.74
C LYS A 169 23.20 11.75 7.13
N PHE A 170 23.44 12.35 8.28
CA PHE A 170 22.80 13.57 8.76
C PHE A 170 23.85 14.40 9.50
N GLU A 171 23.97 15.70 9.22
CA GLU A 171 25.10 16.52 9.68
C GLU A 171 25.11 16.79 11.20
N PHE A 172 23.92 16.79 11.82
CA PHE A 172 23.74 17.02 13.25
C PHE A 172 24.04 15.78 14.10
N VAL A 173 24.17 14.60 13.48
CA VAL A 173 24.45 13.32 14.16
C VAL A 173 25.93 13.23 14.54
N LYS A 174 26.17 12.97 15.83
CA LYS A 174 27.50 12.93 16.46
C LYS A 174 27.70 11.67 17.33
N GLN A 175 26.62 10.98 17.69
CA GLN A 175 26.64 9.73 18.47
C GLN A 175 26.50 8.48 17.58
N PRO A 176 26.91 7.30 18.07
CA PRO A 176 26.57 6.00 17.45
C PRO A 176 25.05 5.83 17.23
N MET A 177 24.67 4.84 16.42
CA MET A 177 23.25 4.54 16.19
C MET A 177 22.67 3.81 17.42
N PRO A 178 21.61 4.32 18.07
CA PRO A 178 20.94 3.61 19.15
C PRO A 178 20.21 2.36 18.64
N SER A 179 19.97 1.37 19.51
CA SER A 179 19.19 0.20 19.11
C SER A 179 17.72 0.56 18.87
N ARG A 180 17.03 -0.15 17.96
CA ARG A 180 15.59 0.04 17.70
C ARG A 180 14.75 -0.09 18.99
N ALA A 181 15.12 -1.03 19.87
CA ALA A 181 14.48 -1.21 21.18
C ALA A 181 14.71 0.00 22.11
N THR A 182 15.87 0.66 22.05
CA THR A 182 16.14 1.91 22.77
C THR A 182 15.27 3.04 22.24
N LEU A 183 15.17 3.21 20.92
CA LEU A 183 14.35 4.26 20.30
C LEU A 183 12.87 4.08 20.63
N LEU A 184 12.34 2.84 20.52
CA LEU A 184 10.97 2.51 20.93
C LEU A 184 10.72 2.78 22.42
N ALA A 185 11.64 2.39 23.30
CA ALA A 185 11.49 2.62 24.74
C ALA A 185 11.52 4.11 25.14
N LEU A 186 12.23 4.95 24.37
CA LEU A 186 12.22 6.41 24.57
C LEU A 186 11.01 7.08 23.92
N LEU A 187 10.56 6.63 22.74
CA LEU A 187 9.29 7.08 22.14
C LEU A 187 8.09 6.78 23.06
N ALA A 188 8.08 5.64 23.74
CA ALA A 188 7.04 5.26 24.71
C ALA A 188 6.99 6.15 25.98
N LYS A 189 7.98 7.03 26.19
CA LYS A 189 7.94 8.08 27.23
C LYS A 189 7.26 9.37 26.76
N CYS A 190 7.11 9.55 25.45
CA CYS A 190 6.60 10.76 24.82
C CYS A 190 5.08 10.74 24.71
N ASP A 191 4.44 11.90 24.82
CA ASP A 191 2.99 12.05 24.67
C ASP A 191 2.66 12.90 23.44
N LEU A 192 2.92 12.33 22.26
CA LEU A 192 3.01 13.04 20.96
C LEU A 192 1.72 13.78 20.56
N LYS A 193 0.58 13.43 21.15
CA LYS A 193 -0.70 14.14 20.95
C LYS A 193 -0.63 15.62 21.35
N TRP A 194 0.18 15.97 22.36
CA TRP A 194 0.44 17.38 22.69
C TRP A 194 1.17 18.10 21.57
N ILE A 195 2.18 17.48 20.96
CA ILE A 195 2.95 18.10 19.87
C ILE A 195 2.04 18.35 18.66
N ARG A 196 1.20 17.37 18.29
CA ARG A 196 0.20 17.54 17.21
C ARG A 196 -0.83 18.62 17.53
N TYR A 197 -1.26 18.75 18.79
CA TYR A 197 -2.17 19.81 19.22
C TYR A 197 -1.53 21.20 19.13
N GLY A 198 -0.32 21.37 19.66
CA GLY A 198 0.42 22.63 19.60
C GLY A 198 0.71 23.07 18.16
N ALA A 199 0.98 22.13 17.25
CA ALA A 199 1.18 22.42 15.83
C ALA A 199 -0.09 22.95 15.16
N GLN A 200 -1.24 22.32 15.41
CA GLN A 200 -2.52 22.81 14.91
C GLN A 200 -2.85 24.20 15.47
N PHE A 201 -2.61 24.42 16.77
CA PHE A 201 -2.87 25.72 17.41
C PHE A 201 -2.03 26.84 16.77
N LEU A 202 -0.72 26.59 16.60
CA LEU A 202 0.18 27.53 15.95
C LEU A 202 -0.24 27.80 14.49
N ALA A 203 -0.54 26.75 13.72
CA ALA A 203 -1.02 26.89 12.35
C ALA A 203 -2.34 27.68 12.23
N GLN A 204 -3.22 27.63 13.24
CA GLN A 204 -4.46 28.40 13.27
C GLN A 204 -4.19 29.90 13.50
N ASP A 205 -3.35 30.26 14.47
CA ASP A 205 -2.97 31.66 14.71
C ASP A 205 -2.18 32.26 13.53
N VAL A 206 -1.29 31.48 12.90
CA VAL A 206 -0.57 31.91 11.70
C VAL A 206 -1.55 32.18 10.57
N GLN A 207 -2.43 31.22 10.26
CA GLN A 207 -3.44 31.34 9.19
C GLN A 207 -4.32 32.59 9.33
N GLU A 208 -4.60 33.04 10.56
CA GLU A 208 -5.39 34.24 10.84
C GLU A 208 -4.59 35.55 10.77
N GLU A 209 -3.26 35.53 10.92
CA GLU A 209 -2.41 36.72 10.74
C GLU A 209 -1.90 36.90 9.30
N LEU A 210 -1.83 35.86 8.46
CA LEU A 210 -1.30 35.98 7.08
C LEU A 210 -1.86 37.17 6.26
N PRO A 211 -3.18 37.45 6.25
CA PRO A 211 -3.71 38.59 5.50
C PRO A 211 -3.16 39.93 6.01
N ARG A 212 -2.89 40.02 7.32
CA ARG A 212 -2.38 41.22 7.97
C ARG A 212 -0.87 41.38 7.78
N LEU A 213 -0.11 40.29 7.66
CA LEU A 213 1.30 40.34 7.29
C LEU A 213 1.46 40.81 5.84
N ARG A 214 0.63 40.29 4.90
CA ARG A 214 0.53 40.79 3.52
C ARG A 214 0.17 42.30 3.47
N ASP A 215 -0.77 42.79 4.28
CA ASP A 215 -1.06 44.24 4.40
C ASP A 215 0.13 45.07 4.96
N LEU A 216 0.94 44.48 5.85
CA LEU A 216 2.07 45.15 6.52
C LEU A 216 3.32 45.28 5.65
N ALA A 217 3.51 44.43 4.63
CA ALA A 217 4.66 44.50 3.72
C ALA A 217 4.88 45.90 3.12
N SER A 218 3.80 46.57 2.72
CA SER A 218 3.84 47.95 2.18
C SER A 218 4.24 49.04 3.21
N GLN A 219 4.32 48.69 4.49
CA GLN A 219 4.45 49.61 5.63
C GLN A 219 5.75 49.40 6.43
N ILE A 220 6.24 48.16 6.52
CA ILE A 220 7.53 47.84 7.14
C ILE A 220 8.65 48.30 6.22
N LYS A 221 9.67 48.94 6.80
CA LYS A 221 10.89 49.35 6.09
C LYS A 221 12.07 49.12 7.01
N LEU A 222 12.89 48.14 6.66
CA LEU A 222 14.16 47.83 7.27
C LEU A 222 15.21 47.89 6.16
N ASP A 223 16.35 48.55 6.42
CA ASP A 223 17.45 48.63 5.45
C ASP A 223 18.33 47.36 5.45
N GLN A 224 18.16 46.50 6.46
CA GLN A 224 18.82 45.20 6.72
C GLN A 224 17.97 44.37 7.70
N PRO A 225 18.12 43.03 7.78
CA PRO A 225 17.34 42.18 8.67
C PRO A 225 17.58 42.49 10.15
N LEU A 226 16.50 42.58 10.92
CA LEU A 226 16.52 42.83 12.36
C LEU A 226 16.44 41.51 13.14
N LYS A 227 17.56 41.08 13.72
CA LYS A 227 17.62 39.92 14.63
C LYS A 227 17.64 40.37 16.10
N VAL A 228 16.62 39.97 16.87
CA VAL A 228 16.40 40.37 18.27
C VAL A 228 16.03 39.18 19.16
N SER A 229 16.21 39.32 20.47
CA SER A 229 15.72 38.35 21.47
C SER A 229 14.53 38.93 22.24
N ILE A 230 13.35 38.32 22.09
CA ILE A 230 12.11 38.74 22.74
C ILE A 230 11.67 37.65 23.71
N ASN A 231 11.70 37.94 25.01
CA ASN A 231 11.48 36.99 26.10
C ASN A 231 12.33 35.70 26.01
N GLY A 232 13.53 35.77 25.39
CA GLY A 232 14.40 34.62 25.14
C GLY A 232 14.11 33.84 23.84
N THR A 233 13.06 34.22 23.11
CA THR A 233 12.81 33.74 21.73
C THR A 233 13.69 34.54 20.78
N VAL A 234 14.47 33.86 19.93
CA VAL A 234 15.21 34.51 18.83
C VAL A 234 14.22 34.79 17.71
N VAL A 235 14.09 36.07 17.36
CA VAL A 235 13.20 36.58 16.30
C VAL A 235 14.05 37.29 15.24
N GLU A 236 13.75 37.01 13.99
CA GLU A 236 14.36 37.63 12.82
C GLU A 236 13.26 38.25 11.96
N ILE A 237 13.48 39.50 11.52
CA ILE A 237 12.50 40.28 10.77
C ILE A 237 13.23 40.87 9.56
N GLY A 238 12.90 40.41 8.36
CA GLY A 238 13.48 40.90 7.12
C GLY A 238 12.74 42.11 6.53
N GLY A 239 13.12 42.50 5.32
CA GLY A 239 12.87 43.80 4.72
C GLY A 239 11.80 43.81 3.62
N THR A 240 12.06 44.60 2.59
CA THR A 240 11.35 44.50 1.29
C THR A 240 12.42 44.58 0.18
N GLY A 241 13.50 43.83 0.32
CA GLY A 241 14.69 43.93 -0.52
C GLY A 241 15.76 42.89 -0.18
N ASN A 242 16.50 42.51 -1.22
CA ASN A 242 17.35 41.32 -1.32
C ASN A 242 18.31 41.06 -0.15
N ASP A 243 17.92 40.20 0.79
CA ASP A 243 18.68 39.91 2.01
C ASP A 243 19.24 38.46 2.06
N LEU A 244 20.11 38.21 3.05
CA LEU A 244 20.79 36.93 3.28
C LEU A 244 20.45 36.39 4.67
N HIS A 245 19.71 35.30 4.69
CA HIS A 245 19.16 34.67 5.89
C HIS A 245 20.00 33.45 6.31
N ASP A 246 20.93 33.66 7.26
CA ASP A 246 21.92 32.66 7.71
C ASP A 246 21.72 32.10 9.15
N SER A 247 20.65 32.51 9.85
CA SER A 247 20.40 32.10 11.24
C SER A 247 20.22 30.60 11.41
N THR A 248 20.96 30.00 12.34
CA THR A 248 20.81 28.58 12.68
C THR A 248 19.91 28.32 13.91
N ASP A 249 19.34 29.37 14.48
CA ASP A 249 18.67 29.40 15.79
C ASP A 249 17.39 30.27 15.83
N ALA A 250 16.87 30.69 14.67
CA ALA A 250 15.63 31.48 14.59
C ALA A 250 14.41 30.63 15.00
N ALA A 251 13.72 31.06 16.06
CA ALA A 251 12.48 30.45 16.50
C ALA A 251 11.25 31.10 15.82
N LEU A 252 11.38 32.36 15.41
CA LEU A 252 10.44 33.03 14.52
C LEU A 252 11.23 33.85 13.49
N CYS A 253 10.96 33.62 12.21
CA CYS A 253 11.41 34.47 11.12
C CYS A 253 10.18 34.99 10.36
N ILE A 254 10.17 36.29 10.05
CA ILE A 254 9.17 36.93 9.20
C ILE A 254 9.90 37.84 8.21
N ASP A 255 9.90 37.51 6.93
CA ASP A 255 10.24 38.49 5.89
C ASP A 255 8.97 39.19 5.36
N PHE A 256 9.14 40.29 4.60
CA PHE A 256 8.06 41.10 4.04
C PHE A 256 8.19 41.39 2.53
N GLY A 257 9.28 40.99 1.87
CA GLY A 257 9.46 41.01 0.43
C GLY A 257 10.92 40.83 -0.02
N GLY A 258 11.20 39.92 -0.96
CA GLY A 258 12.58 39.57 -1.33
C GLY A 258 12.86 39.28 -2.82
N ASN A 259 14.14 39.04 -3.09
CA ASN A 259 14.59 37.92 -3.94
C ASN A 259 15.85 37.42 -3.22
N ASP A 260 15.61 36.58 -2.22
CA ASP A 260 16.43 36.44 -1.03
C ASP A 260 17.17 35.10 -1.03
N ARG A 261 18.04 34.93 -0.04
CA ARG A 261 18.77 33.66 0.11
C ARG A 261 18.77 33.12 1.53
N TYR A 262 18.10 32.00 1.70
CA TYR A 262 18.06 31.26 2.96
C TYR A 262 19.11 30.15 2.95
N VAL A 263 20.08 30.25 3.86
CA VAL A 263 21.14 29.23 4.11
C VAL A 263 21.18 28.76 5.57
N GLY A 264 20.36 29.36 6.44
CA GLY A 264 20.19 28.99 7.84
C GLY A 264 19.20 27.84 8.09
N ARG A 265 18.74 27.70 9.34
CA ARG A 265 17.65 26.79 9.74
C ARG A 265 16.43 27.58 10.16
N TYR A 266 15.40 27.52 9.32
CA TYR A 266 14.15 28.25 9.44
C TYR A 266 12.99 27.26 9.54
N GLY A 267 11.95 27.56 10.33
CA GLY A 267 10.85 26.61 10.57
C GLY A 267 11.30 25.24 11.11
N ALA A 268 12.37 25.22 11.93
CA ALA A 268 13.11 24.01 12.32
C ALA A 268 12.74 23.50 13.73
N GLY A 269 11.72 22.64 13.82
CA GLY A 269 11.16 22.12 15.07
C GLY A 269 11.98 21.02 15.74
N VAL A 270 13.17 21.33 16.26
CA VAL A 270 14.13 20.35 16.81
C VAL A 270 13.99 20.20 18.33
N GLY A 271 12.86 19.63 18.78
CA GLY A 271 12.54 19.49 20.21
C GLY A 271 11.97 20.77 20.86
N TYR A 272 11.59 21.75 20.03
CA TYR A 272 10.91 23.01 20.33
C TYR A 272 10.01 23.39 19.13
N ALA A 273 9.28 24.51 19.20
CA ALA A 273 8.51 25.06 18.07
C ALA A 273 9.25 26.21 17.37
N SER A 274 9.32 26.17 16.04
CA SER A 274 9.93 27.18 15.16
C SER A 274 9.03 27.47 13.95
N LEU A 275 8.99 28.73 13.52
CA LEU A 275 8.13 29.25 12.46
C LEU A 275 8.92 30.15 11.49
N LEU A 276 8.76 29.91 10.19
CA LEU A 276 9.10 30.83 9.10
C LEU A 276 7.80 31.35 8.46
N ILE A 277 7.75 32.64 8.16
CA ILE A 277 6.80 33.24 7.23
C ILE A 277 7.61 34.12 6.27
N ASP A 278 7.69 33.74 4.99
CA ASP A 278 7.95 34.69 3.92
C ASP A 278 6.61 35.28 3.43
N VAL A 279 6.63 36.44 2.81
CA VAL A 279 5.44 37.16 2.34
C VAL A 279 5.41 37.32 0.81
N ALA A 280 6.57 37.43 0.13
CA ALA A 280 6.70 37.40 -1.33
C ALA A 280 8.16 37.56 -1.82
N GLY A 281 8.64 36.69 -2.70
CA GLY A 281 9.93 36.84 -3.38
C GLY A 281 10.16 35.73 -4.42
N ASP A 282 11.07 35.92 -5.38
CA ASP A 282 11.62 34.76 -6.11
C ASP A 282 12.94 34.38 -5.42
N ASP A 283 12.87 33.44 -4.48
CA ASP A 283 13.87 33.22 -3.42
C ASP A 283 14.64 31.90 -3.56
N VAL A 284 15.81 31.84 -2.93
CA VAL A 284 16.72 30.68 -3.03
C VAL A 284 17.03 30.10 -1.65
N TYR A 285 16.38 28.97 -1.37
CA TYR A 285 16.47 28.22 -0.14
C TYR A 285 17.51 27.09 -0.24
N ASP A 286 18.80 27.43 -0.23
CA ASP A 286 19.92 26.46 -0.20
C ASP A 286 20.22 25.99 1.25
N VAL A 287 19.31 25.19 1.84
CA VAL A 287 19.29 24.92 3.29
C VAL A 287 19.95 23.59 3.74
N PRO A 288 20.52 23.55 4.96
CA PRO A 288 21.03 22.34 5.60
C PRO A 288 19.93 21.35 6.01
N ASP A 289 20.33 20.19 6.56
CA ASP A 289 19.38 19.27 7.19
C ASP A 289 18.62 19.95 8.36
N LEU A 290 17.35 19.58 8.57
CA LEU A 290 16.43 20.17 9.55
C LEU A 290 16.08 21.63 9.25
N SER A 291 15.50 21.91 8.08
CA SER A 291 15.05 23.26 7.72
C SER A 291 13.76 23.25 6.88
N ILE A 292 13.08 24.39 6.87
CA ILE A 292 11.84 24.71 6.12
C ILE A 292 10.71 23.73 6.46
N GLY A 293 10.08 23.99 7.60
CA GLY A 293 8.96 23.19 8.06
C GLY A 293 9.33 21.79 8.54
N ALA A 294 10.59 21.54 8.90
CA ALA A 294 11.07 20.23 9.33
C ALA A 294 11.09 20.09 10.84
N SER A 295 10.79 18.89 11.38
CA SER A 295 10.79 18.66 12.83
C SER A 295 11.30 17.29 13.25
N VAL A 296 11.91 17.25 14.45
CA VAL A 296 12.13 16.01 15.21
C VAL A 296 11.74 16.27 16.67
N LEU A 297 10.68 15.60 17.15
CA LEU A 297 10.07 15.83 18.49
C LEU A 297 9.70 17.29 18.79
N GLY A 298 9.46 18.10 17.77
CA GLY A 298 9.06 19.49 17.88
C GLY A 298 8.01 19.86 16.83
N ILE A 299 7.89 21.16 16.56
CA ILE A 299 6.95 21.73 15.61
C ILE A 299 7.73 22.64 14.67
N GLY A 300 7.79 22.28 13.39
CA GLY A 300 8.43 23.10 12.35
C GLY A 300 7.39 23.52 11.35
N LEU A 301 7.11 24.82 11.24
CA LEU A 301 6.23 25.37 10.22
C LEU A 301 7.00 26.35 9.33
N ALA A 302 6.78 26.28 8.03
CA ALA A 302 7.16 27.29 7.06
C ALA A 302 5.94 27.66 6.23
N TYR A 303 5.77 28.96 5.99
CA TYR A 303 4.78 29.53 5.10
C TYR A 303 5.54 30.44 4.14
N ASP A 304 5.55 30.07 2.87
CA ASP A 304 5.98 30.92 1.77
C ASP A 304 4.72 31.35 1.02
N LEU A 305 4.67 32.59 0.53
CA LEU A 305 3.45 33.30 0.18
C LEU A 305 3.51 34.04 -1.16
N GLY A 306 4.51 33.79 -2.00
CA GLY A 306 4.35 33.95 -3.45
C GLY A 306 5.57 34.45 -4.22
N GLY A 307 5.86 33.74 -5.32
CA GLY A 307 6.96 33.98 -6.26
C GLY A 307 7.49 32.67 -6.83
N ASN A 308 8.63 32.67 -7.53
CA ASN A 308 9.10 31.49 -8.28
C ASN A 308 10.38 30.93 -7.65
N ASP A 309 10.22 29.92 -6.81
CA ASP A 309 11.13 29.64 -5.70
C ASP A 309 11.99 28.39 -5.92
N THR A 310 13.14 28.37 -5.24
CA THR A 310 14.12 27.29 -5.39
C THR A 310 14.50 26.70 -4.04
N PHE A 311 13.85 25.58 -3.71
CA PHE A 311 14.02 24.82 -2.49
C PHE A 311 15.06 23.72 -2.66
N ARG A 312 16.28 23.90 -2.10
CA ARG A 312 17.33 22.87 -2.09
C ARG A 312 17.70 22.41 -0.68
N SER A 313 17.69 21.11 -0.46
CA SER A 313 18.14 20.52 0.81
C SER A 313 18.85 19.20 0.61
N ARG A 314 19.66 18.80 1.59
CA ARG A 314 20.34 17.50 1.51
C ARG A 314 19.48 16.36 2.06
N SER A 315 18.84 16.52 3.23
CA SER A 315 17.83 15.60 3.76
C SER A 315 17.00 16.25 4.87
N LEU A 316 15.83 15.69 5.19
CA LEU A 316 15.01 16.06 6.35
C LEU A 316 14.59 17.53 6.34
N ALA A 317 13.78 17.89 5.34
CA ALA A 317 13.39 19.24 4.98
C ALA A 317 11.96 19.28 4.40
N PHE A 318 11.47 20.47 4.02
CA PHE A 318 10.26 20.69 3.23
C PHE A 318 9.04 19.95 3.82
N GLY A 319 8.65 20.37 5.02
CA GLY A 319 7.46 19.84 5.69
C GLY A 319 7.61 18.45 6.32
N SER A 320 8.82 17.94 6.60
CA SER A 320 8.99 16.60 7.18
C SER A 320 8.81 16.54 8.71
N GLY A 321 8.09 15.55 9.23
CA GLY A 321 7.83 15.37 10.67
C GLY A 321 8.19 14.01 11.25
N LEU A 322 9.21 13.98 12.13
CA LEU A 322 9.70 12.78 12.81
C LEU A 322 9.38 12.82 14.31
N ALA A 323 8.36 12.07 14.74
CA ALA A 323 7.76 12.15 16.07
C ALA A 323 7.34 13.58 16.47
N GLY A 324 7.08 14.44 15.48
CA GLY A 324 6.67 15.83 15.61
C GLY A 324 5.69 16.22 14.51
N VAL A 325 5.57 17.51 14.23
CA VAL A 325 4.82 18.01 13.06
C VAL A 325 5.72 18.92 12.24
N GLY A 326 5.90 18.55 10.98
CA GLY A 326 6.48 19.41 9.96
C GLY A 326 5.41 19.87 8.97
N VAL A 327 5.43 21.15 8.59
CA VAL A 327 4.61 21.69 7.49
C VAL A 327 5.42 22.71 6.69
N LEU A 328 5.46 22.53 5.37
CA LEU A 328 5.67 23.63 4.42
C LEU A 328 4.33 23.92 3.74
N LEU A 329 3.90 25.18 3.76
CA LEU A 329 2.94 25.74 2.81
C LEU A 329 3.69 26.68 1.88
N LYS A 330 3.44 26.56 0.58
CA LYS A 330 3.73 27.58 -0.43
C LYS A 330 2.40 27.98 -1.09
N ASP A 331 2.30 29.23 -1.53
CA ASP A 331 1.12 29.81 -2.17
C ASP A 331 1.54 30.74 -3.31
N ASP A 332 1.32 30.32 -4.57
CA ASP A 332 1.54 31.08 -5.83
C ASP A 332 2.97 31.06 -6.41
N GLY A 333 3.15 30.46 -7.59
CA GLY A 333 4.31 30.57 -8.49
C GLY A 333 4.95 29.23 -8.87
N SER A 334 5.82 29.20 -9.89
CA SER A 334 6.37 27.94 -10.44
C SER A 334 7.73 27.59 -9.84
N ASP A 335 7.79 26.48 -9.11
CA ASP A 335 8.83 26.19 -8.13
C ASP A 335 9.69 24.96 -8.42
N LEU A 336 10.88 24.93 -7.81
CA LEU A 336 11.84 23.83 -7.89
C LEU A 336 12.16 23.26 -6.50
N TYR A 337 11.69 22.04 -6.22
CA TYR A 337 11.88 21.34 -4.97
C TYR A 337 12.91 20.20 -5.12
N GLU A 338 14.17 20.39 -4.71
CA GLU A 338 15.23 19.37 -4.76
C GLU A 338 15.65 18.88 -3.36
N SER A 339 15.48 17.58 -3.07
CA SER A 339 16.01 16.98 -1.83
C SER A 339 16.59 15.58 -1.99
N GLY A 340 17.59 15.24 -1.16
CA GLY A 340 18.17 13.90 -1.13
C GLY A 340 17.27 12.85 -0.48
N ALA A 341 16.72 13.12 0.72
CA ALA A 341 15.87 12.16 1.43
C ALA A 341 15.06 12.73 2.61
N LEU A 342 13.98 12.04 2.98
CA LEU A 342 13.07 12.40 4.09
C LEU A 342 12.48 13.82 3.93
N ALA A 343 11.97 14.16 2.75
CA ALA A 343 11.49 15.51 2.45
C ALA A 343 10.19 15.51 1.64
N GLN A 344 9.66 16.70 1.33
CA GLN A 344 8.43 16.87 0.56
C GLN A 344 7.27 16.12 1.24
N GLY A 345 6.97 16.51 2.49
CA GLY A 345 5.88 15.94 3.28
C GLY A 345 6.14 14.55 3.91
N PHE A 346 7.39 14.16 4.17
CA PHE A 346 7.69 12.84 4.79
C PHE A 346 7.30 12.75 6.28
N GLY A 347 6.59 11.68 6.68
CA GLY A 347 6.18 11.43 8.08
C GLY A 347 6.66 10.11 8.69
N PHE A 348 7.07 10.14 9.97
CA PHE A 348 7.46 8.95 10.76
C PHE A 348 7.21 9.19 12.26
N PHE A 349 6.34 8.40 12.91
CA PHE A 349 5.79 8.68 14.26
C PHE A 349 5.12 10.06 14.44
N GLY A 350 4.94 10.84 13.35
CA GLY A 350 4.49 12.23 13.35
C GLY A 350 3.73 12.60 12.08
N ILE A 351 3.55 13.89 11.82
CA ILE A 351 2.92 14.39 10.59
C ILE A 351 3.98 15.14 9.77
N GLY A 352 4.18 14.74 8.53
CA GLY A 352 4.81 15.57 7.51
C GLY A 352 3.76 16.06 6.50
N MET A 353 3.87 17.31 6.07
CA MET A 353 2.95 17.95 5.12
C MET A 353 3.71 18.94 4.23
N LEU A 354 3.67 18.74 2.92
CA LEU A 354 3.90 19.80 1.94
C LEU A 354 2.54 20.16 1.32
N LEU A 355 2.26 21.45 1.18
CA LEU A 355 1.09 21.97 0.48
C LEU A 355 1.52 23.12 -0.41
N ASP A 356 1.36 22.98 -1.72
CA ASP A 356 1.34 24.12 -2.64
C ASP A 356 -0.10 24.57 -2.92
N THR A 357 -0.26 25.65 -3.69
CA THR A 357 -1.55 26.10 -4.20
C THR A 357 -1.63 26.28 -5.71
N LYS A 358 -0.55 26.69 -6.39
CA LYS A 358 -0.53 27.04 -7.83
C LYS A 358 0.91 27.14 -8.36
N GLY A 359 1.32 26.29 -9.29
CA GLY A 359 2.65 26.36 -9.92
C GLY A 359 2.78 25.54 -11.22
N ASP A 360 3.98 25.44 -11.81
CA ASP A 360 4.29 24.46 -12.87
C ASP A 360 5.48 23.67 -12.30
N ASP A 361 5.23 22.76 -11.35
CA ASP A 361 6.17 22.52 -10.24
C ASP A 361 7.06 21.28 -10.39
N HIS A 362 8.30 21.43 -9.93
CA HIS A 362 9.37 20.49 -10.21
C HIS A 362 9.86 19.77 -8.95
N TYR A 363 9.15 18.70 -8.57
CA TYR A 363 9.42 17.89 -7.38
C TYR A 363 10.48 16.79 -7.63
N SER A 364 11.72 17.04 -7.17
CA SER A 364 12.88 16.14 -7.33
C SER A 364 13.35 15.55 -5.98
N LEU A 365 13.29 14.22 -5.84
CA LEU A 365 13.60 13.52 -4.58
C LEU A 365 14.49 12.28 -4.76
N GLY A 366 15.61 12.22 -4.04
CA GLY A 366 16.55 11.09 -4.11
C GLY A 366 16.06 9.76 -3.52
N PHE A 367 15.37 9.77 -2.37
CA PHE A 367 14.83 8.59 -1.65
C PHE A 367 13.89 8.98 -0.49
N MET A 368 12.69 8.42 -0.44
CA MET A 368 11.73 8.47 0.68
C MET A 368 11.19 9.87 1.03
N GLY A 369 9.97 10.17 0.59
CA GLY A 369 9.38 11.52 0.61
C GLY A 369 8.19 11.64 -0.34
N GLN A 370 7.86 12.84 -0.84
CA GLN A 370 6.68 13.07 -1.72
C GLN A 370 5.41 12.43 -1.13
N GLY A 371 5.10 12.86 0.09
CA GLY A 371 3.97 12.35 0.87
C GLY A 371 4.16 10.99 1.52
N ALA A 372 5.36 10.40 1.53
CA ALA A 372 5.58 9.07 2.09
C ALA A 372 5.46 8.98 3.63
N GLY A 373 4.86 7.89 4.12
CA GLY A 373 4.60 7.63 5.54
C GLY A 373 5.15 6.30 6.06
N ARG A 374 6.06 6.36 7.03
CA ARG A 374 6.54 5.18 7.80
C ARG A 374 5.85 5.04 9.16
N THR A 375 6.10 3.96 9.91
CA THR A 375 5.51 3.63 11.24
C THR A 375 4.94 4.81 12.03
N GLN A 376 3.62 4.79 12.30
CA GLN A 376 2.87 5.87 12.99
C GLN A 376 3.06 7.29 12.42
N GLY A 377 3.56 7.39 11.19
CA GLY A 377 3.69 8.61 10.43
C GLY A 377 2.54 8.77 9.46
N VAL A 378 2.04 9.99 9.33
CA VAL A 378 1.31 10.42 8.14
C VAL A 378 2.25 11.30 7.34
N GLY A 379 2.55 10.91 6.11
CA GLY A 379 3.11 11.83 5.11
C GLY A 379 2.00 12.32 4.20
N TRP A 380 2.07 13.58 3.78
CA TRP A 380 1.15 14.16 2.81
C TRP A 380 1.88 15.17 1.91
N LEU A 381 1.82 14.96 0.60
CA LEU A 381 2.04 16.02 -0.39
C LEU A 381 0.68 16.40 -0.96
N ILE A 382 0.40 17.70 -0.99
CA ILE A 382 -0.78 18.30 -1.60
C ILE A 382 -0.27 19.31 -2.63
N ASP A 383 -0.57 19.08 -3.89
CA ASP A 383 -0.69 20.17 -4.86
C ASP A 383 -2.18 20.43 -5.16
N LYS A 384 -2.45 21.45 -5.97
CA LYS A 384 -3.80 21.96 -6.21
C LYS A 384 -4.09 22.49 -7.61
N ALA A 385 -3.08 22.88 -8.37
CA ALA A 385 -3.24 23.42 -9.72
C ALA A 385 -1.87 23.67 -10.38
N GLY A 386 -1.56 22.97 -11.47
CA GLY A 386 -0.34 23.26 -12.19
C GLY A 386 -0.12 22.57 -13.53
N ARG A 387 1.16 22.33 -13.79
CA ARG A 387 1.64 21.19 -14.58
C ARG A 387 2.94 20.71 -13.97
N ASP A 388 2.87 19.58 -13.29
CA ASP A 388 3.91 19.19 -12.34
C ASP A 388 4.75 18.00 -12.83
N THR A 389 5.94 17.88 -12.26
CA THR A 389 6.86 16.77 -12.49
C THR A 389 7.33 16.16 -11.17
N TYR A 390 6.65 15.08 -10.78
CA TYR A 390 6.96 14.29 -9.59
C TYR A 390 8.03 13.25 -9.88
N ARG A 391 9.31 13.61 -9.68
CA ARG A 391 10.45 12.73 -9.93
C ARG A 391 11.05 12.17 -8.64
N SER A 392 11.14 10.84 -8.53
CA SER A 392 11.71 10.15 -7.38
C SER A 392 12.78 9.09 -7.74
N GLY A 393 13.77 8.94 -6.86
CA GLY A 393 14.87 7.96 -6.96
C GLY A 393 16.23 8.60 -7.24
N GLY A 394 17.26 7.75 -7.41
CA GLY A 394 18.63 8.16 -7.73
C GLY A 394 19.63 8.09 -6.56
N LEU A 395 19.16 8.03 -5.31
CA LEU A 395 20.07 7.98 -4.14
C LEU A 395 20.37 6.55 -3.64
N ILE A 396 19.40 5.63 -3.73
CA ILE A 396 19.52 4.26 -3.21
C ILE A 396 19.24 3.27 -4.34
N GLN A 397 20.29 2.62 -4.86
CA GLN A 397 20.16 1.57 -5.89
C GLN A 397 19.33 0.40 -5.33
N SER A 398 18.34 -0.08 -6.09
CA SER A 398 17.43 -1.11 -5.61
C SER A 398 18.06 -2.51 -5.65
N SER A 399 17.69 -3.35 -4.68
CA SER A 399 17.99 -4.78 -4.73
C SER A 399 16.96 -5.59 -5.52
N LEU A 400 15.80 -4.99 -5.85
CA LEU A 400 14.70 -5.62 -6.59
C LEU A 400 14.74 -5.35 -8.10
N ASP A 401 15.38 -4.24 -8.51
CA ASP A 401 15.85 -3.97 -9.87
C ASP A 401 17.20 -3.22 -9.80
N PRO A 402 18.33 -3.92 -9.94
CA PRO A 402 19.67 -3.31 -9.83
C PRO A 402 20.02 -2.25 -10.88
N GLU A 403 19.21 -2.06 -11.93
CA GLU A 403 19.39 -0.96 -12.89
C GLU A 403 18.64 0.32 -12.47
N TRP A 404 17.82 0.24 -11.41
CA TRP A 404 16.97 1.31 -10.90
C TRP A 404 17.22 1.56 -9.41
N PHE A 405 16.41 2.46 -8.84
CA PHE A 405 16.54 2.96 -7.47
C PHE A 405 15.27 2.70 -6.68
N ASP A 406 15.40 2.52 -5.36
CA ASP A 406 14.26 2.62 -4.45
C ASP A 406 13.79 4.09 -4.44
N SER A 407 12.52 4.34 -4.75
CA SER A 407 11.89 5.66 -4.63
C SER A 407 11.32 5.87 -3.23
N LYS A 408 10.40 4.98 -2.80
CA LYS A 408 9.64 5.07 -1.53
C LYS A 408 8.90 6.40 -1.40
N ALA A 409 8.28 6.82 -2.49
CA ALA A 409 7.79 8.18 -2.71
C ALA A 409 6.38 8.20 -3.35
N GLN A 410 5.79 9.36 -3.61
CA GLN A 410 4.52 9.52 -4.35
C GLN A 410 3.39 8.73 -3.67
N GLY A 411 3.10 9.12 -2.43
CA GLY A 411 2.07 8.47 -1.60
C GLY A 411 2.47 7.11 -1.02
N TRP A 412 3.76 6.79 -0.89
CA TRP A 412 4.22 5.48 -0.43
C TRP A 412 4.03 5.22 1.09
N GLY A 413 3.48 4.05 1.43
CA GLY A 413 3.38 3.55 2.81
C GLY A 413 4.39 2.44 3.13
N GLY A 414 5.01 2.45 4.32
CA GLY A 414 5.96 1.38 4.70
C GLY A 414 6.26 1.15 6.18
N GLY A 415 6.14 -0.10 6.64
CA GLY A 415 6.53 -0.55 7.98
C GLY A 415 7.90 -1.23 8.08
N GLU A 416 7.96 -2.26 8.92
CA GLU A 416 9.01 -3.28 9.02
C GLU A 416 8.35 -4.64 9.30
N SER A 417 9.06 -5.76 9.10
CA SER A 417 8.46 -7.11 9.17
C SER A 417 7.80 -7.50 10.51
N ASP A 418 8.08 -6.74 11.57
CA ASP A 418 7.56 -6.93 12.93
C ASP A 418 7.06 -5.62 13.57
N LEU A 419 6.76 -4.60 12.76
CA LEU A 419 6.28 -3.28 13.21
C LEU A 419 5.47 -2.59 12.11
N ALA A 420 4.23 -2.21 12.38
CA ALA A 420 3.35 -1.61 11.37
C ALA A 420 3.90 -0.31 10.77
N GLY A 421 3.46 0.00 9.55
CA GLY A 421 3.85 1.19 8.81
C GLY A 421 3.03 2.44 9.12
N GLY A 422 3.10 3.39 8.19
CA GLY A 422 2.38 4.65 8.24
C GLY A 422 1.29 4.73 7.18
N MET A 423 0.92 5.96 6.88
CA MET A 423 0.03 6.35 5.80
C MET A 423 0.79 7.35 4.91
N GLY A 424 1.04 6.98 3.66
CA GLY A 424 1.55 7.90 2.65
C GLY A 424 0.42 8.41 1.76
N LEU A 425 0.40 9.72 1.49
CA LEU A 425 -0.63 10.40 0.70
C LEU A 425 0.02 11.37 -0.30
N LEU A 426 -0.24 11.22 -1.59
CA LEU A 426 -0.08 12.29 -2.58
C LEU A 426 -1.47 12.73 -3.05
N THR A 427 -1.68 14.03 -3.23
CA THR A 427 -2.92 14.61 -3.76
C THR A 427 -2.56 15.69 -4.76
N GLU A 428 -3.05 15.56 -5.98
CA GLU A 428 -3.11 16.63 -6.98
C GLU A 428 -4.61 16.95 -7.22
N LEU A 429 -4.93 18.13 -7.78
CA LEU A 429 -6.31 18.58 -8.04
C LEU A 429 -6.56 19.22 -9.43
N ALA A 430 -5.55 19.62 -10.21
CA ALA A 430 -5.64 19.92 -11.64
C ALA A 430 -4.24 20.10 -12.32
N GLY A 431 -3.85 19.16 -13.21
CA GLY A 431 -2.58 19.17 -13.93
C GLY A 431 -2.66 18.60 -15.37
N ASP A 432 -1.53 18.29 -16.00
CA ASP A 432 -1.36 17.31 -17.10
C ASP A 432 0.03 16.69 -16.85
N ASP A 433 0.12 15.77 -15.89
CA ASP A 433 1.24 15.69 -14.94
C ASP A 433 2.14 14.45 -15.09
N VAL A 434 3.39 14.58 -14.61
CA VAL A 434 4.48 13.67 -14.96
C VAL A 434 5.07 12.98 -13.73
N TYR A 435 4.46 11.84 -13.36
CA TYR A 435 4.89 11.00 -12.25
C TYR A 435 5.99 10.01 -12.66
N VAL A 436 7.24 10.23 -12.23
CA VAL A 436 8.39 9.36 -12.53
C VAL A 436 8.99 8.77 -11.25
N GLY A 437 9.10 7.44 -11.20
CA GLY A 437 9.71 6.72 -10.07
C GLY A 437 10.49 5.46 -10.45
N GLY A 438 11.14 4.86 -9.46
CA GLY A 438 11.83 3.59 -9.55
C GLY A 438 11.03 2.45 -8.92
N VAL A 439 11.41 2.06 -7.70
CA VAL A 439 10.78 0.97 -6.94
C VAL A 439 10.06 1.49 -5.69
N GLY A 440 8.80 1.10 -5.50
CA GLY A 440 7.99 1.54 -4.35
C GLY A 440 7.54 2.99 -4.50
N CYS A 441 6.59 3.27 -5.40
CA CYS A 441 6.04 4.61 -5.61
C CYS A 441 4.57 4.57 -6.04
N GLN A 442 3.95 5.72 -6.38
CA GLN A 442 2.61 5.80 -7.00
C GLN A 442 1.58 4.93 -6.24
N ALA A 443 1.28 5.36 -5.01
CA ALA A 443 0.40 4.68 -4.04
C ALA A 443 0.86 3.32 -3.49
N ALA A 444 2.07 2.82 -3.80
CA ALA A 444 2.52 1.52 -3.30
C ALA A 444 2.64 1.44 -1.76
N ALA A 445 2.43 0.25 -1.19
CA ALA A 445 2.35 0.03 0.25
C ALA A 445 2.99 -1.30 0.70
N SER A 446 3.73 -1.29 1.82
CA SER A 446 4.26 -2.51 2.43
C SER A 446 4.23 -2.56 3.97
N ASP A 447 4.19 -3.78 4.51
CA ASP A 447 4.35 -4.10 5.94
C ASP A 447 3.34 -3.38 6.86
N PHE A 448 2.06 -3.72 6.71
CA PHE A 448 0.94 -3.09 7.42
C PHE A 448 0.94 -1.56 7.27
N SER A 449 0.79 -1.05 6.06
CA SER A 449 0.71 0.40 5.78
C SER A 449 -0.44 0.76 4.83
N VAL A 450 -0.66 2.06 4.65
CA VAL A 450 -1.48 2.60 3.55
C VAL A 450 -0.58 3.43 2.64
N GLY A 451 -0.66 3.17 1.34
CA GLY A 451 -0.19 4.10 0.31
C GLY A 451 -1.38 4.58 -0.52
N SER A 452 -1.41 5.88 -0.83
CA SER A 452 -2.53 6.51 -1.53
C SER A 452 -2.05 7.64 -2.44
N LEU A 453 -2.48 7.62 -3.69
CA LEU A 453 -2.34 8.70 -4.66
C LEU A 453 -3.74 9.04 -5.17
N PHE A 454 -4.04 10.33 -5.22
CA PHE A 454 -5.29 10.86 -5.75
C PHE A 454 -4.89 11.97 -6.72
N ASP A 455 -5.11 11.74 -8.01
CA ASP A 455 -5.27 12.83 -8.96
C ASP A 455 -6.75 13.19 -9.06
N GLN A 456 -7.05 14.35 -9.64
CA GLN A 456 -8.42 14.83 -9.84
C GLN A 456 -8.73 15.17 -11.29
N SER A 457 -7.77 15.65 -12.09
CA SER A 457 -7.98 15.94 -13.51
C SER A 457 -6.74 16.42 -14.26
N GLY A 458 -6.38 15.73 -15.33
CA GLY A 458 -5.28 16.06 -16.24
C GLY A 458 -4.93 14.90 -17.17
N ALA A 459 -4.25 15.15 -18.30
CA ALA A 459 -3.76 14.07 -19.16
C ALA A 459 -2.32 13.67 -18.79
N ASP A 460 -2.21 12.57 -18.04
CA ASP A 460 -1.09 12.27 -17.16
C ASP A 460 -0.16 11.14 -17.64
N SER A 461 1.00 11.04 -16.99
CA SER A 461 2.07 10.09 -17.32
C SER A 461 2.71 9.46 -16.08
N TYR A 462 2.17 8.32 -15.66
CA TYR A 462 2.70 7.48 -14.58
C TYR A 462 3.78 6.50 -15.08
N THR A 463 5.06 6.84 -14.94
CA THR A 463 6.19 5.95 -15.28
C THR A 463 6.90 5.41 -14.04
N ALA A 464 7.02 4.09 -13.91
CA ALA A 464 7.76 3.44 -12.81
C ALA A 464 8.49 2.14 -13.23
N SER A 465 9.43 1.65 -12.40
CA SER A 465 10.05 0.33 -12.66
C SER A 465 9.14 -0.83 -12.20
N ARG A 466 8.79 -0.85 -10.91
CA ARG A 466 8.01 -1.93 -10.27
C ARG A 466 7.58 -1.57 -8.85
N GLU A 467 6.60 -2.30 -8.33
CA GLU A 467 6.01 -2.03 -7.02
C GLU A 467 5.48 -0.58 -6.99
N ALA A 468 4.62 -0.27 -7.97
CA ALA A 468 4.04 1.04 -8.21
C ALA A 468 2.59 0.92 -8.69
N GLN A 469 1.89 2.05 -8.91
CA GLN A 469 0.52 2.12 -9.42
C GLN A 469 -0.43 1.18 -8.67
N ALA A 470 -0.64 1.50 -7.40
CA ALA A 470 -1.38 0.69 -6.44
C ALA A 470 -0.82 -0.74 -6.26
N CYS A 471 0.45 -0.87 -5.86
CA CYS A 471 1.04 -2.16 -5.46
C CYS A 471 1.07 -2.34 -3.94
N ALA A 472 0.29 -3.29 -3.39
CA ALA A 472 0.19 -3.56 -1.96
C ALA A 472 0.83 -4.90 -1.57
N SER A 473 1.63 -4.93 -0.49
CA SER A 473 2.23 -6.17 0.02
C SER A 473 2.21 -6.28 1.55
N ARG A 474 2.14 -7.52 2.06
CA ARG A 474 2.24 -7.87 3.48
C ARG A 474 1.24 -7.10 4.36
N TYR A 475 -0.05 -7.43 4.21
CA TYR A 475 -1.17 -6.88 4.96
C TYR A 475 -1.36 -5.35 4.86
N SER A 476 -1.11 -4.78 3.67
CA SER A 476 -1.19 -3.35 3.42
C SER A 476 -2.39 -2.98 2.52
N GLY A 477 -2.63 -1.69 2.35
CA GLY A 477 -3.57 -1.15 1.37
C GLY A 477 -2.89 -0.17 0.41
N ALA A 478 -3.06 -0.34 -0.90
CA ALA A 478 -2.53 0.57 -1.92
C ALA A 478 -3.68 1.09 -2.81
N TYR A 479 -3.78 2.41 -2.97
CA TYR A 479 -4.93 3.07 -3.59
C TYR A 479 -4.49 4.16 -4.56
N LEU A 480 -4.64 3.92 -5.87
CA LEU A 480 -4.52 4.96 -6.88
C LEU A 480 -5.93 5.33 -7.34
N PHE A 481 -6.23 6.62 -7.28
CA PHE A 481 -7.43 7.21 -7.86
C PHE A 481 -6.97 8.22 -8.91
N ASP A 482 -7.29 7.96 -10.16
CA ASP A 482 -7.38 9.00 -11.19
C ASP A 482 -8.84 9.25 -11.49
N LEU A 483 -9.18 10.49 -11.83
CA LEU A 483 -10.56 10.95 -11.88
C LEU A 483 -10.99 11.65 -13.18
N ALA A 484 -10.07 12.05 -14.06
CA ALA A 484 -10.36 12.46 -15.44
C ALA A 484 -9.09 12.82 -16.24
N GLY A 485 -8.71 12.03 -17.23
CA GLY A 485 -7.52 12.28 -18.03
C GLY A 485 -7.49 11.69 -19.44
N GLY A 486 -6.34 11.12 -19.80
CA GLY A 486 -5.99 10.51 -21.09
C GLY A 486 -4.62 9.83 -20.99
N ASP A 487 -4.53 8.82 -20.15
CA ASP A 487 -3.43 8.64 -19.21
C ASP A 487 -2.48 7.48 -19.55
N ASN A 488 -1.23 7.63 -19.14
CA ASN A 488 -0.15 6.75 -19.57
C ASN A 488 0.45 6.02 -18.38
N TYR A 489 -0.08 4.84 -18.07
CA TYR A 489 0.38 3.97 -17.01
C TYR A 489 1.46 3.00 -17.52
N LEU A 490 2.73 3.38 -17.31
CA LEU A 490 3.90 2.76 -17.90
C LEU A 490 4.82 2.10 -16.87
N LEU A 491 4.77 0.77 -16.77
CA LEU A 491 5.65 -0.03 -15.92
C LEU A 491 6.80 -0.65 -16.69
N ARG A 492 8.00 -0.61 -16.11
CA ARG A 492 9.10 -1.46 -16.61
C ARG A 492 8.75 -2.94 -16.47
N ALA A 493 8.18 -3.38 -15.34
CA ALA A 493 7.83 -4.77 -15.08
C ALA A 493 6.57 -4.91 -14.21
N GLY A 494 5.68 -5.85 -14.57
CA GLY A 494 4.30 -6.01 -14.06
C GLY A 494 4.11 -6.39 -12.58
N ASN A 495 4.58 -5.53 -11.67
CA ASN A 495 4.14 -5.44 -10.27
C ASN A 495 3.47 -4.06 -10.05
N GLY A 496 2.28 -3.86 -10.61
CA GLY A 496 1.47 -2.65 -10.51
C GLY A 496 0.11 -2.83 -11.19
N HIS A 497 -0.52 -1.74 -11.67
CA HIS A 497 -1.89 -1.72 -12.19
C HIS A 497 -2.88 -2.47 -11.27
N ALA A 498 -2.94 -2.05 -10.00
CA ALA A 498 -3.58 -2.78 -8.90
C ALA A 498 -2.98 -4.19 -8.65
N PHE A 499 -1.87 -4.26 -7.91
CA PHE A 499 -1.19 -5.50 -7.56
C PHE A 499 -1.32 -5.81 -6.05
N GLY A 500 -2.20 -6.73 -5.68
CA GLY A 500 -2.47 -7.10 -4.29
C GLY A 500 -1.78 -8.40 -3.86
N HIS A 501 -0.83 -8.32 -2.92
CA HIS A 501 -0.02 -9.48 -2.49
C HIS A 501 -0.02 -9.73 -0.98
N ASP A 502 0.00 -11.01 -0.57
CA ASP A 502 0.15 -11.46 0.82
C ASP A 502 -0.88 -10.80 1.76
N ALA A 503 -2.15 -11.12 1.49
CA ALA A 503 -3.33 -10.63 2.21
C ALA A 503 -3.41 -9.08 2.32
N SER A 504 -2.97 -8.41 1.27
CA SER A 504 -3.10 -6.96 1.06
C SER A 504 -4.18 -6.67 0.01
N ALA A 505 -4.76 -5.47 0.08
CA ALA A 505 -5.69 -4.96 -0.93
C ALA A 505 -5.01 -3.91 -1.80
N ALA A 506 -5.20 -4.01 -3.12
CA ALA A 506 -4.82 -3.00 -4.09
C ALA A 506 -6.05 -2.52 -4.85
N VAL A 507 -6.18 -1.20 -5.04
CA VAL A 507 -7.23 -0.58 -5.85
C VAL A 507 -6.59 0.42 -6.79
N LEU A 508 -6.87 0.27 -8.09
CA LEU A 508 -6.73 1.33 -9.09
C LEU A 508 -8.14 1.65 -9.57
N LEU A 509 -8.53 2.91 -9.42
CA LEU A 509 -9.69 3.51 -10.06
C LEU A 509 -9.16 4.50 -11.09
N ASP A 510 -9.52 4.30 -12.36
CA ASP A 510 -9.64 5.38 -13.32
C ASP A 510 -11.15 5.70 -13.52
N ARG A 511 -11.47 6.92 -13.92
CA ARG A 511 -12.84 7.39 -14.06
C ARG A 511 -13.19 7.88 -15.46
N SER A 512 -12.25 8.45 -16.23
CA SER A 512 -12.55 8.78 -17.63
C SER A 512 -11.33 9.29 -18.40
N GLY A 513 -11.01 8.64 -19.51
CA GLY A 513 -9.98 9.10 -20.43
C GLY A 513 -10.00 8.41 -21.80
N ALA A 514 -8.84 7.89 -22.19
CA ALA A 514 -8.57 7.03 -23.35
C ALA A 514 -7.18 6.41 -23.16
N ASP A 515 -7.10 5.42 -22.28
CA ASP A 515 -5.95 5.26 -21.38
C ASP A 515 -5.06 4.07 -21.73
N VAL A 516 -3.77 4.13 -21.37
CA VAL A 516 -2.73 3.21 -21.85
C VAL A 516 -2.04 2.50 -20.69
N TYR A 517 -2.40 1.24 -20.47
CA TYR A 517 -1.85 0.37 -19.43
C TYR A 517 -0.83 -0.59 -20.05
N ALA A 518 0.47 -0.34 -19.79
CA ALA A 518 1.57 -1.04 -20.46
C ALA A 518 2.76 -1.39 -19.56
N GLY A 519 3.30 -2.61 -19.69
CA GLY A 519 4.58 -2.97 -19.11
C GLY A 519 5.09 -4.39 -19.41
N GLN A 520 6.33 -4.70 -19.01
CA GLN A 520 6.90 -6.03 -19.28
C GLN A 520 6.23 -7.11 -18.41
N GLY A 521 5.43 -7.98 -19.05
CA GLY A 521 4.66 -9.02 -18.37
C GLY A 521 3.46 -8.47 -17.59
N ASP A 522 2.99 -7.29 -17.99
CA ASP A 522 1.88 -6.57 -17.39
C ASP A 522 0.52 -7.29 -17.51
N ARG A 523 -0.35 -7.02 -16.53
CA ARG A 523 -1.65 -7.64 -16.25
C ARG A 523 -2.46 -6.68 -15.36
N PRO A 524 -3.47 -5.96 -15.87
CA PRO A 524 -4.37 -5.15 -15.05
C PRO A 524 -5.12 -5.99 -14.00
N GLY A 525 -5.05 -5.61 -12.72
CA GLY A 525 -5.70 -6.29 -11.61
C GLY A 525 -5.10 -7.66 -11.28
N VAL A 526 -3.96 -7.70 -10.58
CA VAL A 526 -3.29 -8.95 -10.14
C VAL A 526 -3.46 -9.19 -8.65
N ALA A 527 -4.06 -10.33 -8.31
CA ALA A 527 -4.17 -10.81 -6.94
C ALA A 527 -3.23 -12.00 -6.73
N ASN A 528 -2.42 -11.99 -5.67
CA ASN A 528 -1.40 -13.02 -5.44
C ASN A 528 -1.25 -13.43 -3.96
N ALA A 529 -1.25 -14.74 -3.70
CA ALA A 529 -1.03 -15.31 -2.37
C ALA A 529 -1.97 -14.78 -1.28
N ASN A 530 -3.27 -14.86 -1.57
CA ASN A 530 -4.38 -14.38 -0.74
C ASN A 530 -4.49 -12.85 -0.66
N GLY A 531 -3.65 -12.10 -1.38
CA GLY A 531 -3.92 -10.69 -1.68
C GLY A 531 -5.09 -10.54 -2.67
N MET A 532 -5.53 -9.30 -2.87
CA MET A 532 -6.70 -8.94 -3.65
C MET A 532 -6.44 -7.67 -4.46
N ALA A 533 -6.94 -7.64 -5.70
CA ALA A 533 -6.87 -6.48 -6.58
C ALA A 533 -8.26 -6.10 -7.08
N ILE A 534 -8.53 -4.79 -7.10
CA ILE A 534 -9.65 -4.18 -7.81
C ILE A 534 -9.03 -3.21 -8.81
N PHE A 535 -9.20 -3.51 -10.09
CA PHE A 535 -8.95 -2.60 -11.19
C PHE A 535 -10.32 -2.19 -11.73
N LEU A 536 -10.58 -0.89 -11.76
CA LEU A 536 -11.85 -0.31 -12.16
C LEU A 536 -11.56 0.86 -13.09
N ASP A 537 -12.00 0.74 -14.34
CA ASP A 537 -11.94 1.79 -15.34
C ASP A 537 -13.38 2.15 -15.74
N ALA A 538 -13.72 3.44 -15.77
CA ALA A 538 -15.12 3.86 -15.82
C ALA A 538 -15.59 4.50 -17.13
N ALA A 539 -14.71 4.95 -18.04
CA ALA A 539 -15.08 5.44 -19.37
C ALA A 539 -13.89 5.78 -20.28
N GLY A 540 -13.73 5.11 -21.43
CA GLY A 540 -12.66 5.45 -22.37
C GLY A 540 -12.72 4.83 -23.77
N GLU A 541 -11.56 4.64 -24.38
CA GLU A 541 -11.29 3.83 -25.59
C GLU A 541 -9.88 3.25 -25.41
N ASP A 542 -9.76 2.25 -24.53
CA ASP A 542 -8.56 2.04 -23.71
C ASP A 542 -7.66 0.90 -24.21
N GLN A 543 -6.41 0.86 -23.74
CA GLN A 543 -5.36 -0.01 -24.27
C GLN A 543 -4.71 -0.85 -23.18
N TYR A 544 -5.09 -2.13 -23.14
CA TYR A 544 -4.64 -3.09 -22.13
C TYR A 544 -3.61 -4.06 -22.72
N MET A 545 -2.32 -3.84 -22.43
CA MET A 545 -1.22 -4.59 -23.05
C MET A 545 -1.00 -6.02 -22.50
N GLY A 546 -1.88 -6.50 -21.62
CA GLY A 546 -1.82 -7.86 -21.08
C GLY A 546 -3.13 -8.32 -20.43
N PRO A 547 -3.25 -9.63 -20.14
CA PRO A 547 -4.53 -10.23 -19.77
C PRO A 547 -5.01 -9.75 -18.38
N PRO A 548 -6.24 -9.21 -18.28
CA PRO A 548 -6.76 -8.66 -17.03
C PRO A 548 -7.22 -9.72 -16.02
N ALA A 549 -7.42 -9.30 -14.77
CA ALA A 549 -7.92 -10.08 -13.63
C ALA A 549 -7.16 -11.40 -13.40
N VAL A 550 -5.91 -11.33 -12.96
CA VAL A 550 -5.09 -12.53 -12.77
C VAL A 550 -4.95 -12.90 -11.29
N GLY A 551 -5.88 -13.75 -10.83
CA GLY A 551 -5.81 -14.42 -9.53
C GLY A 551 -4.79 -15.55 -9.51
N ASN A 552 -3.79 -15.45 -8.62
CA ASN A 552 -2.71 -16.41 -8.41
C ASN A 552 -2.85 -17.10 -7.04
N PRO A 553 -3.42 -18.32 -6.98
CA PRO A 553 -3.55 -19.10 -5.77
C PRO A 553 -2.18 -19.42 -5.15
N ALA A 554 -2.06 -19.24 -3.84
CA ALA A 554 -0.96 -19.77 -3.05
C ALA A 554 -1.46 -20.11 -1.64
N ARG A 555 -0.60 -20.71 -0.81
CA ARG A 555 -0.90 -21.00 0.61
C ARG A 555 -2.17 -21.85 0.85
N GLY A 556 -2.73 -22.45 -0.21
CA GLY A 556 -3.95 -23.27 -0.25
C GLY A 556 -5.23 -22.52 -0.70
N SER A 557 -5.20 -21.20 -0.84
CA SER A 557 -6.37 -20.36 -1.17
C SER A 557 -6.25 -19.77 -2.58
N GLY A 558 -7.38 -19.38 -3.17
CA GLY A 558 -7.42 -18.46 -4.30
C GLY A 558 -7.03 -17.03 -3.90
N SER A 559 -7.06 -16.12 -4.87
CA SER A 559 -6.72 -14.70 -4.71
C SER A 559 -7.67 -13.88 -5.57
N LEU A 560 -8.43 -12.97 -4.96
CA LEU A 560 -9.55 -12.28 -5.61
C LEU A 560 -9.04 -11.14 -6.51
N ALA A 561 -9.13 -11.33 -7.81
CA ALA A 561 -8.81 -10.31 -8.81
C ALA A 561 -10.10 -9.84 -9.49
N VAL A 562 -10.39 -8.55 -9.41
CA VAL A 562 -11.50 -7.91 -10.12
C VAL A 562 -10.92 -6.97 -11.15
N PHE A 563 -11.31 -7.13 -12.40
CA PHE A 563 -11.15 -6.14 -13.46
C PHE A 563 -12.55 -5.72 -13.94
N CYS A 564 -12.79 -4.43 -14.07
CA CYS A 564 -14.10 -3.89 -14.34
C CYS A 564 -13.97 -2.64 -15.22
N ASP A 565 -14.21 -2.81 -16.51
CA ASP A 565 -14.34 -1.74 -17.50
C ASP A 565 -15.84 -1.45 -17.68
N LEU A 566 -16.25 -0.19 -17.54
CA LEU A 566 -17.68 0.19 -17.52
C LEU A 566 -18.24 0.74 -18.83
N ALA A 567 -17.40 1.24 -19.73
CA ALA A 567 -17.85 1.94 -20.94
C ALA A 567 -16.69 2.29 -21.88
N GLY A 568 -16.40 1.40 -22.83
CA GLY A 568 -15.37 1.67 -23.82
C GLY A 568 -15.59 1.04 -25.20
N MET A 569 -14.52 1.11 -26.01
CA MET A 569 -14.33 0.40 -27.26
C MET A 569 -12.84 0.06 -27.50
N ASP A 570 -12.38 -1.00 -26.83
CA ASP A 570 -11.03 -1.02 -26.24
C ASP A 570 -10.11 -2.08 -26.88
N ASP A 571 -8.82 -1.76 -27.00
CA ASP A 571 -7.80 -2.59 -27.66
C ASP A 571 -7.08 -3.50 -26.64
N TYR A 572 -7.73 -4.61 -26.30
CA TYR A 572 -7.18 -5.69 -25.47
C TYR A 572 -6.13 -6.54 -26.22
N ALA A 573 -4.91 -6.63 -25.68
CA ALA A 573 -3.84 -7.43 -26.29
C ALA A 573 -3.98 -8.96 -26.05
N ASP A 574 -4.56 -9.37 -24.92
CA ASP A 574 -4.84 -10.77 -24.56
C ASP A 574 -5.94 -10.87 -23.47
N GLY A 575 -6.48 -12.07 -23.25
CA GLY A 575 -7.36 -12.40 -22.12
C GLY A 575 -8.84 -12.06 -22.31
N LEU A 576 -9.14 -10.80 -22.68
CA LEU A 576 -10.48 -10.24 -22.88
C LEU A 576 -10.59 -9.61 -24.30
N ASP A 577 -11.78 -9.15 -24.67
CA ASP A 577 -12.12 -8.39 -25.89
C ASP A 577 -13.55 -7.84 -25.73
N ASN A 578 -13.90 -6.82 -26.49
CA ASN A 578 -15.08 -5.97 -26.40
C ASN A 578 -16.43 -6.63 -26.05
N GLY A 579 -17.02 -6.13 -24.99
CA GLY A 579 -18.21 -6.54 -24.26
C GLY A 579 -18.18 -7.98 -23.80
N GLN A 580 -17.04 -8.50 -23.34
CA GLN A 580 -16.92 -9.88 -22.85
C GLN A 580 -16.87 -9.94 -21.31
N ALA A 581 -17.20 -11.11 -20.79
CA ALA A 581 -17.16 -11.39 -19.36
C ALA A 581 -16.55 -12.77 -19.10
N THR A 582 -15.78 -12.89 -18.02
CA THR A 582 -15.21 -14.17 -17.58
C THR A 582 -15.11 -14.24 -16.06
N ALA A 583 -15.17 -15.46 -15.53
CA ALA A 583 -14.85 -15.76 -14.15
C ALA A 583 -13.93 -16.99 -14.10
N GLY A 584 -12.71 -16.81 -13.59
CA GLY A 584 -11.74 -17.88 -13.43
C GLY A 584 -11.98 -18.69 -12.16
N THR A 585 -11.69 -20.00 -12.22
CA THR A 585 -11.73 -20.92 -11.06
C THR A 585 -10.83 -20.47 -9.90
N LYS A 586 -9.87 -19.57 -10.16
CA LYS A 586 -8.91 -19.02 -9.19
C LYS A 586 -9.40 -17.77 -8.44
N TRP A 587 -10.69 -17.44 -8.61
CA TRP A 587 -11.40 -16.28 -8.07
C TRP A 587 -11.04 -14.96 -8.76
N SER A 588 -10.70 -15.02 -10.06
CA SER A 588 -10.72 -13.84 -10.91
C SER A 588 -12.10 -13.60 -11.51
N VAL A 589 -12.48 -12.34 -11.68
CA VAL A 589 -13.60 -11.88 -12.51
C VAL A 589 -13.15 -10.70 -13.36
N ALA A 590 -13.48 -10.74 -14.66
CA ALA A 590 -13.30 -9.62 -15.56
C ALA A 590 -14.59 -9.39 -16.35
N TYR A 591 -14.95 -8.12 -16.53
CA TYR A 591 -16.08 -7.68 -17.33
C TYR A 591 -15.71 -6.35 -18.00
N ASP A 592 -16.03 -6.24 -19.29
CA ASP A 592 -16.11 -4.95 -20.00
C ASP A 592 -17.55 -4.72 -20.49
N ALA A 593 -17.96 -3.45 -20.55
CA ALA A 593 -19.35 -3.04 -20.77
C ALA A 593 -19.59 -2.15 -22.00
N ILE A 594 -18.85 -2.41 -23.09
CA ILE A 594 -19.09 -2.07 -24.52
C ILE A 594 -20.04 -0.90 -24.93
N SER A 595 -19.56 -0.09 -25.88
CA SER A 595 -20.39 0.74 -26.79
C SER A 595 -20.13 0.46 -28.30
N TYR A 596 -20.04 -0.83 -28.65
CA TYR A 596 -20.01 -1.50 -29.98
C TYR A 596 -19.25 -0.93 -31.21
N ALA A 597 -18.06 -1.50 -31.52
CA ALA A 597 -17.50 -1.73 -32.87
C ALA A 597 -16.27 -2.71 -32.91
N PRO A 598 -16.39 -4.04 -33.18
CA PRO A 598 -15.35 -5.04 -32.87
C PRO A 598 -14.28 -5.38 -33.95
N LYS A 599 -13.17 -6.05 -33.55
CA LYS A 599 -12.06 -6.59 -34.39
C LYS A 599 -11.41 -7.90 -33.83
N PRO A 600 -10.50 -8.63 -34.56
CA PRO A 600 -10.03 -9.98 -34.16
C PRO A 600 -8.48 -10.22 -33.98
N PRO A 601 -8.02 -11.30 -33.28
CA PRO A 601 -6.62 -11.54 -32.80
C PRO A 601 -5.85 -12.78 -33.36
N PRO A 602 -4.52 -12.99 -33.04
CA PRO A 602 -3.95 -14.36 -32.87
C PRO A 602 -2.63 -14.62 -32.01
N LEU A 603 -2.74 -15.47 -30.96
CA LEU A 603 -1.93 -16.68 -30.56
C LEU A 603 -0.37 -16.78 -30.32
N ASP A 604 0.00 -17.05 -29.04
CA ASP A 604 0.76 -18.19 -28.39
C ASP A 604 2.27 -18.63 -28.69
N PRO A 605 3.15 -18.87 -27.66
CA PRO A 605 4.57 -19.35 -27.76
C PRO A 605 4.91 -20.70 -27.04
N ASN A 606 6.19 -21.13 -26.86
CA ASN A 606 6.59 -22.29 -26.00
C ASN A 606 8.09 -22.44 -25.56
N ALA A 607 8.40 -23.33 -24.57
CA ALA A 607 9.72 -23.59 -23.88
C ALA A 607 9.91 -25.12 -23.50
N PRO A 608 10.70 -25.66 -22.50
CA PRO A 608 11.81 -25.23 -21.58
C PRO A 608 13.15 -26.06 -21.80
N THR A 609 14.14 -26.43 -20.94
CA THR A 609 14.47 -26.67 -19.48
C THR A 609 16.01 -26.44 -19.22
N GLY A 610 16.79 -26.86 -18.17
CA GLY A 610 16.67 -27.76 -16.98
C GLY A 610 18.00 -27.90 -16.13
N PRO A 611 18.07 -28.67 -15.00
CA PRO A 611 19.09 -28.53 -13.91
C PRO A 611 20.03 -29.76 -13.59
N PRO A 612 21.02 -29.66 -12.64
CA PRO A 612 22.12 -30.65 -12.42
C PRO A 612 21.92 -31.69 -11.26
N LYS A 613 23.02 -32.30 -10.74
CA LYS A 613 23.02 -33.59 -10.00
C LYS A 613 23.71 -33.54 -8.60
N PRO A 614 23.09 -34.05 -7.50
CA PRO A 614 23.64 -33.96 -6.14
C PRO A 614 24.87 -34.84 -5.82
N GLY A 615 25.57 -34.51 -4.73
CA GLY A 615 26.53 -35.41 -4.04
C GLY A 615 27.93 -35.54 -4.64
N SER A 616 28.41 -34.53 -5.36
CA SER A 616 29.71 -34.50 -6.06
C SER A 616 30.82 -33.67 -5.37
N LYS A 617 30.56 -33.03 -4.23
CA LYS A 617 31.54 -32.26 -3.42
C LYS A 617 31.59 -32.76 -1.97
N SER A 618 32.70 -32.49 -1.29
CA SER A 618 32.84 -32.65 0.17
C SER A 618 32.43 -31.36 0.92
N ILE A 619 31.97 -31.49 2.17
CA ILE A 619 31.71 -30.35 3.04
C ILE A 619 32.98 -29.55 3.34
N GLN A 620 32.84 -28.23 3.44
CA GLN A 620 33.92 -27.27 3.74
C GLN A 620 33.77 -26.66 5.15
N GLY A 621 34.67 -25.74 5.54
CA GLY A 621 34.69 -25.19 6.90
C GLY A 621 33.46 -24.33 7.22
N ASP A 622 33.14 -24.16 8.51
CA ASP A 622 31.97 -23.39 8.98
C ASP A 622 31.85 -22.01 8.29
N ALA A 623 32.95 -21.27 8.13
CA ALA A 623 32.95 -19.94 7.49
C ALA A 623 32.72 -19.98 5.96
N GLU A 624 33.11 -21.06 5.29
CA GLU A 624 32.87 -21.25 3.85
C GLU A 624 31.41 -21.67 3.62
N MET A 625 30.87 -22.53 4.48
CA MET A 625 29.44 -22.89 4.50
C MET A 625 28.54 -21.68 4.80
N GLU A 626 28.96 -20.79 5.72
CA GLU A 626 28.30 -19.51 6.02
C GLU A 626 28.18 -18.63 4.75
N ALA A 627 29.30 -18.37 4.08
CA ALA A 627 29.35 -17.53 2.88
C ALA A 627 28.62 -18.16 1.68
N LEU A 628 28.59 -19.50 1.60
CA LEU A 628 27.88 -20.21 0.54
C LEU A 628 26.36 -20.15 0.73
N LEU A 629 25.86 -20.33 1.95
CA LEU A 629 24.44 -20.16 2.27
C LEU A 629 24.00 -18.70 2.09
N GLU A 630 24.82 -17.73 2.48
CA GLU A 630 24.49 -16.31 2.32
C GLU A 630 24.40 -15.90 0.84
N ARG A 631 25.33 -16.39 -0.01
CA ARG A 631 25.23 -16.26 -1.48
C ARG A 631 23.97 -16.92 -2.05
N ALA A 632 23.59 -18.09 -1.53
CA ALA A 632 22.39 -18.81 -1.97
C ALA A 632 21.07 -18.14 -1.52
N ALA A 633 21.10 -17.39 -0.42
CA ALA A 633 19.94 -16.69 0.14
C ALA A 633 19.70 -15.30 -0.48
N ASN A 634 20.78 -14.54 -0.68
CA ASN A 634 20.76 -13.09 -0.91
C ASN A 634 21.58 -12.64 -2.15
N GLY A 635 22.13 -13.58 -2.94
CA GLY A 635 22.83 -13.27 -4.19
C GLY A 635 21.89 -12.96 -5.36
N ALA A 636 22.43 -12.31 -6.39
CA ALA A 636 21.75 -12.18 -7.69
C ALA A 636 21.41 -13.57 -8.29
N PRO A 637 20.38 -13.71 -9.16
CA PRO A 637 19.82 -15.02 -9.53
C PRO A 637 20.84 -16.06 -10.04
N ASP A 638 21.85 -15.64 -10.79
CA ASP A 638 22.91 -16.54 -11.28
C ASP A 638 23.92 -16.91 -10.18
N VAL A 639 24.25 -15.98 -9.28
CA VAL A 639 25.15 -16.19 -8.12
C VAL A 639 24.49 -17.10 -7.09
N ALA A 640 23.20 -16.89 -6.82
CA ALA A 640 22.39 -17.71 -5.94
C ALA A 640 22.17 -19.11 -6.54
N GLY A 641 21.83 -19.21 -7.83
CA GLY A 641 21.72 -20.48 -8.54
C GLY A 641 23.01 -21.31 -8.46
N LYS A 642 24.17 -20.69 -8.75
CA LYS A 642 25.48 -21.35 -8.59
C LYS A 642 25.74 -21.77 -7.14
N ALA A 643 25.42 -20.94 -6.15
CA ALA A 643 25.62 -21.29 -4.74
C ALA A 643 24.69 -22.44 -4.28
N LEU A 644 23.47 -22.51 -4.80
CA LEU A 644 22.55 -23.63 -4.60
C LEU A 644 23.08 -24.91 -5.25
N ASP A 645 23.56 -24.86 -6.50
CA ASP A 645 24.21 -26.00 -7.17
C ASP A 645 25.43 -26.50 -6.36
N GLU A 646 26.22 -25.60 -5.78
CA GLU A 646 27.34 -25.97 -4.91
C GLU A 646 26.89 -26.64 -3.60
N LEU A 647 25.81 -26.18 -2.97
CA LEU A 647 25.22 -26.82 -1.77
C LEU A 647 24.60 -28.19 -2.09
N ILE A 648 23.90 -28.31 -3.22
CA ILE A 648 23.34 -29.56 -3.74
C ILE A 648 24.47 -30.56 -4.06
N ALA A 649 25.58 -30.07 -4.62
CA ALA A 649 26.78 -30.87 -4.85
C ALA A 649 27.40 -31.39 -3.53
N ILE A 650 27.38 -30.62 -2.44
CA ILE A 650 27.87 -31.09 -1.12
C ILE A 650 26.94 -32.17 -0.52
N GLY A 651 25.62 -32.08 -0.75
CA GLY A 651 24.67 -33.12 -0.37
C GLY A 651 24.29 -33.14 1.11
N GLU A 652 24.00 -34.33 1.64
CA GLU A 652 23.49 -34.57 3.00
C GLU A 652 24.28 -33.84 4.13
N PRO A 653 25.64 -33.76 4.10
CA PRO A 653 26.40 -32.98 5.07
C PRO A 653 26.03 -31.50 5.13
N ALA A 654 25.73 -30.86 3.98
CA ALA A 654 25.33 -29.44 3.96
C ALA A 654 24.00 -29.23 4.68
N VAL A 655 23.01 -30.10 4.44
CA VAL A 655 21.70 -30.02 5.11
C VAL A 655 21.86 -30.22 6.62
N LYS A 656 22.65 -31.21 7.06
CA LYS A 656 22.95 -31.42 8.49
C LYS A 656 23.63 -30.22 9.14
N TRP A 657 24.57 -29.56 8.45
CA TRP A 657 25.20 -28.35 8.93
C TRP A 657 24.19 -27.20 9.08
N MET A 658 23.36 -26.95 8.06
CA MET A 658 22.36 -25.88 8.08
C MET A 658 21.31 -26.10 9.19
N LEU A 659 20.82 -27.34 9.37
CA LEU A 659 19.90 -27.68 10.45
C LEU A 659 20.53 -27.51 11.85
N ALA A 660 21.78 -27.92 12.03
CA ALA A 660 22.48 -27.79 13.30
C ALA A 660 22.81 -26.33 13.65
N LYS A 661 23.20 -25.51 12.67
CA LYS A 661 23.83 -24.18 12.87
C LYS A 661 22.94 -22.97 12.57
N LYS A 662 21.85 -23.14 11.80
CA LYS A 662 21.05 -22.02 11.27
C LYS A 662 19.56 -22.13 11.53
N LEU A 663 19.02 -23.30 11.85
CA LEU A 663 17.57 -23.51 11.86
C LEU A 663 16.79 -22.56 12.79
N SER A 664 17.35 -22.14 13.92
CA SER A 664 16.72 -21.16 14.84
C SER A 664 16.88 -19.69 14.41
N THR A 665 17.89 -19.37 13.60
CA THR A 665 18.31 -17.98 13.28
C THR A 665 18.17 -17.60 11.81
N ALA A 666 17.83 -18.55 10.93
CA ALA A 666 17.80 -18.35 9.48
C ALA A 666 16.79 -17.27 9.03
N THR A 667 17.23 -16.44 8.08
CA THR A 667 16.39 -15.46 7.39
C THR A 667 15.42 -16.13 6.40
N PRO A 668 14.36 -15.46 5.91
CA PRO A 668 13.46 -16.05 4.90
C PRO A 668 14.16 -16.47 3.61
N GLY A 669 15.21 -15.75 3.17
CA GLY A 669 16.04 -16.16 2.03
C GLY A 669 16.81 -17.45 2.31
N GLN A 670 17.44 -17.54 3.49
CA GLN A 670 18.18 -18.73 3.92
C GLN A 670 17.26 -19.94 4.10
N LEU A 671 16.03 -19.76 4.61
CA LEU A 671 15.04 -20.85 4.74
C LEU A 671 14.64 -21.43 3.37
N ARG A 672 14.40 -20.58 2.36
CA ARG A 672 14.12 -21.03 0.99
C ARG A 672 15.32 -21.77 0.39
N ALA A 673 16.54 -21.29 0.61
CA ALA A 673 17.76 -21.97 0.16
C ALA A 673 17.92 -23.36 0.82
N ILE A 674 17.67 -23.47 2.14
CA ILE A 674 17.68 -24.74 2.87
C ILE A 674 16.61 -25.70 2.32
N ALA A 675 15.39 -25.21 2.06
CA ALA A 675 14.30 -26.01 1.49
C ALA A 675 14.63 -26.53 0.08
N TRP A 676 15.18 -25.67 -0.78
CA TRP A 676 15.61 -26.06 -2.13
C TRP A 676 16.68 -27.15 -2.09
N VAL A 677 17.74 -26.97 -1.28
CA VAL A 677 18.80 -27.97 -1.12
C VAL A 677 18.26 -29.28 -0.52
N ALA A 678 17.39 -29.21 0.49
CA ALA A 678 16.79 -30.40 1.09
C ALA A 678 15.88 -31.19 0.12
N ARG A 679 15.20 -30.50 -0.81
CA ARG A 679 14.40 -31.12 -1.88
C ARG A 679 15.28 -31.90 -2.86
N GLU A 680 16.31 -31.25 -3.40
CA GLU A 680 17.16 -31.82 -4.46
C GLU A 680 18.12 -32.91 -3.92
N VAL A 681 18.64 -32.76 -2.71
CA VAL A 681 19.55 -33.75 -2.09
C VAL A 681 18.81 -35.04 -1.70
N GLY A 682 17.56 -34.93 -1.23
CA GLY A 682 16.69 -36.07 -0.94
C GLY A 682 17.18 -37.00 0.19
N GLY A 683 16.58 -38.20 0.24
CA GLY A 683 17.00 -39.28 1.14
C GLY A 683 17.00 -38.91 2.63
N LEU A 684 18.10 -39.22 3.32
CA LEU A 684 18.26 -38.99 4.76
C LEU A 684 18.12 -37.51 5.16
N ALA A 685 18.52 -36.58 4.28
CA ALA A 685 18.43 -35.15 4.54
C ALA A 685 16.99 -34.71 4.85
N LYS A 686 15.99 -35.28 4.17
CA LYS A 686 14.56 -35.03 4.46
C LYS A 686 14.16 -35.50 5.86
N LYS A 687 14.63 -36.67 6.27
CA LYS A 687 14.34 -37.26 7.59
C LYS A 687 14.90 -36.41 8.74
N ASP A 688 16.06 -35.79 8.54
CA ASP A 688 16.65 -34.89 9.53
C ASP A 688 15.78 -33.62 9.70
N VAL A 689 15.30 -33.00 8.61
CA VAL A 689 14.34 -31.87 8.68
C VAL A 689 13.06 -32.28 9.41
N VAL A 690 12.48 -33.43 9.08
CA VAL A 690 11.23 -33.94 9.69
C VAL A 690 11.37 -34.17 11.20
N THR A 691 12.58 -34.52 11.67
CA THR A 691 12.87 -34.72 13.09
C THR A 691 12.81 -33.41 13.88
N GLU A 692 13.21 -32.29 13.28
CA GLU A 692 13.23 -30.97 13.92
C GLU A 692 11.83 -30.36 14.15
N ILE A 693 10.79 -30.85 13.47
CA ILE A 693 9.38 -30.48 13.73
C ILE A 693 8.99 -30.81 15.19
N ALA A 694 9.58 -31.87 15.75
CA ALA A 694 9.36 -32.28 17.14
C ALA A 694 10.16 -31.44 18.16
N SER A 695 10.95 -30.45 17.73
CA SER A 695 11.77 -29.62 18.63
C SER A 695 10.90 -28.88 19.67
N PRO A 696 11.27 -28.87 20.97
CA PRO A 696 10.58 -28.10 21.99
C PRO A 696 10.73 -26.58 21.82
N GLU A 697 11.69 -26.13 21.00
CA GLU A 697 11.86 -24.72 20.64
C GLU A 697 10.91 -24.35 19.49
N ASP A 698 9.90 -23.51 19.77
CA ASP A 698 8.88 -23.13 18.77
C ASP A 698 9.49 -22.51 17.50
N LYS A 699 10.54 -21.66 17.61
CA LYS A 699 11.16 -21.03 16.43
C LYS A 699 11.86 -22.06 15.51
N ARG A 700 12.53 -23.04 16.09
CA ARG A 700 13.21 -24.13 15.38
C ARG A 700 12.19 -25.08 14.70
N ALA A 701 11.12 -25.44 15.41
CA ALA A 701 10.03 -26.25 14.87
C ALA A 701 9.24 -25.52 13.77
N LEU A 702 8.93 -24.22 13.96
CA LEU A 702 8.32 -23.35 12.93
C LEU A 702 9.15 -23.34 11.65
N ASN A 703 10.44 -23.09 11.75
CA ASN A 703 11.34 -23.05 10.60
C ASN A 703 11.46 -24.43 9.93
N ALA A 704 11.45 -25.54 10.69
CA ALA A 704 11.43 -26.90 10.14
C ALA A 704 10.14 -27.23 9.36
N ILE A 705 8.98 -26.79 9.86
CA ILE A 705 7.68 -26.94 9.19
C ILE A 705 7.67 -26.15 7.86
N LEU A 706 8.16 -24.91 7.87
CA LEU A 706 8.27 -24.08 6.66
C LEU A 706 9.20 -24.73 5.61
N ILE A 707 10.36 -25.25 6.02
CA ILE A 707 11.26 -25.99 5.12
C ILE A 707 10.56 -27.23 4.54
N CYS A 708 9.80 -27.99 5.33
CA CYS A 708 9.04 -29.15 4.83
C CYS A 708 7.94 -28.75 3.83
N GLN A 709 7.26 -27.62 4.07
CA GLN A 709 6.25 -27.06 3.17
C GLN A 709 6.86 -26.69 1.82
N ASP A 710 7.91 -25.85 1.83
CA ASP A 710 8.54 -25.31 0.61
C ASP A 710 9.31 -26.39 -0.18
N ALA A 711 9.81 -27.43 0.49
CA ALA A 711 10.50 -28.57 -0.12
C ALA A 711 9.58 -29.75 -0.50
N GLY A 712 8.28 -29.71 -0.18
CA GLY A 712 7.33 -30.79 -0.48
C GLY A 712 7.66 -32.13 0.20
N ILE A 713 8.09 -32.10 1.47
CA ILE A 713 8.52 -33.31 2.21
C ILE A 713 7.29 -34.02 2.79
N ALA A 714 6.62 -34.83 1.97
CA ALA A 714 5.43 -35.60 2.38
C ALA A 714 5.67 -36.50 3.62
N GLU A 715 6.92 -36.94 3.85
CA GLU A 715 7.33 -37.69 5.03
C GLU A 715 7.11 -36.92 6.36
N ALA A 716 6.91 -35.59 6.30
CA ALA A 716 6.60 -34.75 7.46
C ALA A 716 5.16 -34.94 8.00
N ALA A 717 4.23 -35.49 7.20
CA ALA A 717 2.80 -35.55 7.52
C ALA A 717 2.49 -36.08 8.94
N GLY A 718 3.09 -37.22 9.32
CA GLY A 718 2.91 -37.81 10.66
C GLY A 718 3.46 -36.96 11.81
N SER A 719 4.40 -36.05 11.54
CA SER A 719 4.99 -35.13 12.53
C SER A 719 4.21 -33.82 12.69
N LEU A 720 3.22 -33.52 11.85
CA LEU A 720 2.42 -32.28 11.95
C LEU A 720 1.33 -32.36 13.02
N LEU A 721 0.82 -33.55 13.36
CA LEU A 721 -0.29 -33.71 14.30
C LEU A 721 0.00 -33.15 15.72
N PRO A 722 1.21 -33.29 16.30
CA PRO A 722 1.60 -32.57 17.52
C PRO A 722 1.70 -31.04 17.34
N ALA A 723 2.14 -30.57 16.16
CA ALA A 723 2.33 -29.15 15.88
C ALA A 723 1.00 -28.37 15.79
N LEU A 724 -0.08 -29.00 15.27
CA LEU A 724 -1.44 -28.43 15.29
C LEU A 724 -1.90 -28.03 16.70
N LYS A 725 -1.42 -28.72 17.73
CA LYS A 725 -1.84 -28.51 19.12
C LYS A 725 -1.08 -27.35 19.80
N ARG A 726 0.14 -27.04 19.36
CA ARG A 726 0.96 -25.89 19.82
C ARG A 726 0.40 -24.59 19.24
N PRO A 727 -0.10 -23.62 20.03
CA PRO A 727 -0.73 -22.40 19.50
C PRO A 727 0.15 -21.62 18.52
N VAL A 728 1.45 -21.47 18.84
CA VAL A 728 2.44 -20.76 18.00
C VAL A 728 2.65 -21.43 16.63
N LEU A 729 2.47 -22.76 16.54
CA LEU A 729 2.67 -23.50 15.29
C LEU A 729 1.37 -23.83 14.56
N ARG A 730 0.21 -23.70 15.21
CA ARG A 730 -1.07 -24.18 14.69
C ARG A 730 -1.37 -23.68 13.28
N SER A 731 -1.30 -22.37 13.06
CA SER A 731 -1.68 -21.76 11.78
C SER A 731 -0.71 -22.08 10.64
N VAL A 732 0.55 -22.43 10.92
CA VAL A 732 1.46 -22.96 9.89
C VAL A 732 1.23 -24.46 9.68
N ALA A 733 1.12 -25.25 10.75
CA ALA A 733 0.93 -26.70 10.70
C ALA A 733 -0.39 -27.09 10.01
N ILE A 734 -1.45 -26.26 10.14
CA ILE A 734 -2.70 -26.38 9.36
C ILE A 734 -2.38 -26.34 7.86
N ARG A 735 -1.83 -25.21 7.35
CA ARG A 735 -1.54 -25.04 5.92
C ARG A 735 -0.57 -26.08 5.39
N THR A 736 0.46 -26.41 6.16
CA THR A 736 1.45 -27.43 5.78
C THR A 736 0.83 -28.83 5.71
N ALA A 737 -0.19 -29.16 6.52
CA ALA A 737 -0.92 -30.42 6.40
C ALA A 737 -1.72 -30.51 5.08
N GLY A 738 -2.29 -29.38 4.62
CA GLY A 738 -2.91 -29.26 3.30
C GLY A 738 -1.92 -29.49 2.15
N VAL A 739 -0.85 -28.70 2.13
CA VAL A 739 0.22 -28.77 1.11
C VAL A 739 0.88 -30.16 1.05
N LEU A 740 1.07 -30.82 2.19
CA LEU A 740 1.73 -32.13 2.28
C LEU A 740 0.75 -33.32 2.32
N GLN A 741 -0.55 -33.11 2.04
CA GLN A 741 -1.55 -34.18 1.89
C GLN A 741 -1.69 -35.08 3.14
N ALA A 742 -1.54 -34.50 4.34
CA ALA A 742 -1.38 -35.24 5.60
C ALA A 742 -2.70 -35.84 6.11
N LYS A 743 -3.07 -37.05 5.64
CA LYS A 743 -4.33 -37.74 5.97
C LYS A 743 -4.45 -38.14 7.45
N GLU A 744 -3.35 -38.15 8.19
CA GLU A 744 -3.30 -38.33 9.64
C GLU A 744 -3.85 -37.11 10.39
N CYS A 745 -3.72 -35.91 9.82
CA CYS A 745 -4.17 -34.66 10.43
C CYS A 745 -5.68 -34.42 10.29
N VAL A 746 -6.35 -35.10 9.35
CA VAL A 746 -7.78 -34.91 9.04
C VAL A 746 -8.69 -34.90 10.28
N PRO A 747 -8.60 -35.84 11.25
CA PRO A 747 -9.48 -35.81 12.43
C PRO A 747 -9.26 -34.59 13.35
N GLU A 748 -8.06 -34.02 13.37
CA GLU A 748 -7.75 -32.82 14.15
C GLU A 748 -8.19 -31.55 13.42
N LEU A 749 -7.93 -31.46 12.12
CA LEU A 749 -8.40 -30.37 11.26
C LEU A 749 -9.93 -30.26 11.28
N LEU A 750 -10.65 -31.40 11.29
CA LEU A 750 -12.11 -31.46 11.43
C LEU A 750 -12.63 -30.98 12.80
N ASN A 751 -11.77 -30.70 13.77
CA ASN A 751 -12.10 -30.06 15.05
C ASN A 751 -11.72 -28.57 15.09
N LEU A 752 -11.00 -28.08 14.07
CA LEU A 752 -10.53 -26.70 13.92
C LEU A 752 -11.41 -25.88 12.95
N LEU A 753 -12.49 -26.47 12.43
CA LEU A 753 -13.57 -25.85 11.64
C LEU A 753 -14.48 -24.95 12.50
N SER A 754 -13.89 -24.05 13.30
CA SER A 754 -14.59 -22.98 14.01
C SER A 754 -13.62 -21.87 14.42
N GLY A 755 -14.12 -20.63 14.49
CA GLY A 755 -13.33 -19.45 14.88
C GLY A 755 -12.16 -19.17 13.92
N GLU A 756 -11.10 -18.54 14.44
CA GLU A 756 -9.93 -18.07 13.67
C GLU A 756 -9.19 -19.16 12.87
N THR A 757 -9.42 -20.44 13.16
CA THR A 757 -8.80 -21.56 12.43
C THR A 757 -9.66 -22.13 11.31
N GLN A 758 -10.92 -21.73 11.19
CA GLN A 758 -11.93 -22.36 10.33
C GLN A 758 -11.48 -22.45 8.87
N SER A 759 -11.29 -21.33 8.20
CA SER A 759 -10.97 -21.28 6.76
C SER A 759 -9.62 -21.90 6.44
N GLY A 760 -8.62 -21.74 7.33
CA GLY A 760 -7.34 -22.43 7.19
C GLY A 760 -7.48 -23.95 7.27
N ALA A 761 -8.27 -24.46 8.22
CA ALA A 761 -8.52 -25.89 8.38
C ALA A 761 -9.36 -26.46 7.23
N LEU A 762 -10.35 -25.71 6.76
CA LEU A 762 -11.21 -26.05 5.64
C LEU A 762 -10.40 -26.13 4.33
N VAL A 763 -9.62 -25.09 4.00
CA VAL A 763 -8.66 -25.10 2.89
C VAL A 763 -7.72 -26.31 2.96
N SER A 764 -7.19 -26.61 4.14
CA SER A 764 -6.26 -27.73 4.30
C SER A 764 -6.94 -29.09 4.10
N LEU A 765 -8.18 -29.26 4.58
CA LEU A 765 -9.00 -30.45 4.33
C LEU A 765 -9.38 -30.58 2.85
N ALA A 766 -9.70 -29.46 2.20
CA ALA A 766 -10.00 -29.39 0.78
C ALA A 766 -8.82 -29.83 -0.08
N GLN A 767 -7.61 -29.39 0.27
CA GLN A 767 -6.38 -29.86 -0.38
C GLN A 767 -6.12 -31.37 -0.14
N ILE A 768 -6.32 -31.89 1.07
CA ILE A 768 -6.02 -33.30 1.41
C ILE A 768 -6.93 -34.32 0.68
N GLY A 769 -8.13 -33.89 0.26
CA GLY A 769 -9.04 -34.73 -0.53
C GLY A 769 -9.44 -36.03 0.18
N ASP A 770 -9.75 -35.96 1.48
CA ASP A 770 -10.15 -37.12 2.26
C ASP A 770 -11.67 -37.17 2.46
N ILE A 771 -12.29 -38.25 1.98
CA ILE A 771 -13.74 -38.46 2.04
C ILE A 771 -14.32 -38.40 3.46
N ARG A 772 -13.51 -38.64 4.51
CA ARG A 772 -13.93 -38.50 5.92
C ARG A 772 -14.32 -37.06 6.29
N ALA A 773 -13.90 -36.07 5.50
CA ALA A 773 -14.28 -34.68 5.68
C ALA A 773 -15.67 -34.32 5.08
N TYR A 774 -16.23 -35.16 4.19
CA TYR A 774 -17.34 -34.77 3.32
C TYR A 774 -18.56 -34.23 4.05
N GLU A 775 -19.10 -34.99 4.99
CA GLU A 775 -20.32 -34.64 5.76
C GLU A 775 -20.11 -33.44 6.71
N LYS A 776 -18.87 -33.03 6.97
CA LYS A 776 -18.53 -31.82 7.74
C LYS A 776 -18.25 -30.60 6.85
N LEU A 777 -17.74 -30.79 5.63
CA LEU A 777 -17.44 -29.71 4.70
C LEU A 777 -18.66 -29.29 3.88
N GLU A 778 -19.49 -30.24 3.44
CA GLU A 778 -20.68 -30.02 2.60
C GLU A 778 -21.53 -28.76 2.95
N PRO A 779 -21.85 -28.45 4.22
CA PRO A 779 -22.61 -27.23 4.56
C PRO A 779 -21.92 -25.91 4.18
N PHE A 780 -20.58 -25.87 4.20
CA PHE A 780 -19.79 -24.67 3.91
C PHE A 780 -19.81 -24.26 2.42
N ALA A 781 -20.31 -25.11 1.52
CA ALA A 781 -20.55 -24.72 0.12
C ALA A 781 -21.57 -23.57 -0.01
N GLN A 782 -22.39 -23.33 1.02
CA GLN A 782 -23.28 -22.17 1.13
C GLN A 782 -22.81 -21.18 2.21
N SER A 783 -21.52 -21.15 2.55
CA SER A 783 -20.94 -20.13 3.45
C SER A 783 -21.02 -18.74 2.82
N GLU A 784 -21.22 -17.72 3.66
CA GLU A 784 -21.09 -16.32 3.24
C GLU A 784 -19.63 -15.96 2.94
N ASP A 785 -18.68 -16.55 3.68
CA ASP A 785 -17.23 -16.38 3.45
C ASP A 785 -16.81 -17.03 2.11
N LEU A 786 -16.07 -16.27 1.28
CA LEU A 786 -15.65 -16.71 -0.05
C LEU A 786 -14.65 -17.87 -0.01
N VAL A 787 -13.72 -17.85 0.95
CA VAL A 787 -12.65 -18.85 1.09
C VAL A 787 -13.26 -20.20 1.48
N ASP A 788 -14.10 -20.21 2.52
CA ASP A 788 -14.86 -21.38 2.96
C ASP A 788 -15.73 -21.92 1.82
N ARG A 789 -16.46 -21.04 1.12
CA ARG A 789 -17.37 -21.41 0.04
C ARG A 789 -16.65 -22.07 -1.13
N LYS A 790 -15.65 -21.40 -1.70
CA LYS A 790 -14.97 -21.88 -2.92
C LYS A 790 -14.10 -23.10 -2.63
N ALA A 791 -13.35 -23.12 -1.52
CA ALA A 791 -12.55 -24.31 -1.16
C ALA A 791 -13.43 -25.54 -0.84
N THR A 792 -14.66 -25.33 -0.35
CA THR A 792 -15.62 -26.45 -0.21
C THR A 792 -16.10 -26.94 -1.57
N ILE A 793 -16.46 -26.04 -2.50
CA ILE A 793 -16.90 -26.40 -3.86
C ILE A 793 -15.82 -27.24 -4.56
N ASP A 794 -14.56 -26.78 -4.53
CA ASP A 794 -13.40 -27.49 -5.10
C ASP A 794 -13.19 -28.88 -4.46
N PHE A 795 -13.44 -29.00 -3.15
CA PHE A 795 -13.37 -30.28 -2.43
C PHE A 795 -14.51 -31.24 -2.79
N LEU A 796 -15.75 -30.76 -2.87
CA LEU A 796 -16.90 -31.60 -3.20
C LEU A 796 -16.76 -32.18 -4.62
N GLY A 797 -16.24 -31.38 -5.57
CA GLY A 797 -15.94 -31.82 -6.93
C GLY A 797 -14.98 -33.02 -7.04
N GLN A 798 -14.13 -33.25 -6.03
CA GLN A 798 -13.23 -34.42 -6.00
C GLN A 798 -13.97 -35.77 -5.84
N PHE A 799 -15.28 -35.75 -5.56
CA PHE A 799 -16.11 -36.94 -5.36
C PHE A 799 -17.38 -36.93 -6.24
N PRO A 800 -17.28 -37.07 -7.58
CA PRO A 800 -18.39 -36.80 -8.50
C PRO A 800 -19.73 -37.48 -8.16
N ASP A 801 -19.71 -38.76 -7.76
CA ASP A 801 -20.92 -39.51 -7.37
C ASP A 801 -21.67 -38.87 -6.18
N ARG A 802 -20.95 -38.30 -5.21
CA ARG A 802 -21.55 -37.56 -4.10
C ARG A 802 -21.86 -36.11 -4.49
N ALA A 803 -20.99 -35.47 -5.27
CA ALA A 803 -21.18 -34.11 -5.75
C ALA A 803 -22.50 -33.96 -6.52
N LEU A 804 -22.88 -34.96 -7.34
CA LEU A 804 -24.18 -35.06 -8.00
C LEU A 804 -25.35 -35.04 -6.99
N VAL A 805 -25.28 -35.83 -5.93
CA VAL A 805 -26.32 -35.94 -4.89
C VAL A 805 -26.43 -34.66 -4.05
N THR A 806 -25.29 -34.05 -3.69
CA THR A 806 -25.24 -32.77 -2.97
C THR A 806 -25.77 -31.62 -3.83
N ALA A 807 -25.40 -31.58 -5.11
CA ALA A 807 -25.70 -30.45 -5.98
C ALA A 807 -27.12 -30.45 -6.56
N GLN A 808 -27.72 -31.60 -6.85
CA GLN A 808 -29.06 -31.66 -7.44
C GLN A 808 -30.13 -30.84 -6.69
N PRO A 809 -30.33 -30.99 -5.35
CA PRO A 809 -31.30 -30.17 -4.63
C PRO A 809 -30.91 -28.69 -4.52
N LEU A 810 -29.65 -28.34 -4.76
CA LEU A 810 -29.20 -26.96 -4.85
C LEU A 810 -29.58 -26.34 -6.20
N VAL A 811 -29.32 -27.05 -7.32
CA VAL A 811 -29.71 -26.63 -8.69
C VAL A 811 -31.24 -26.45 -8.80
N GLU A 812 -32.01 -27.36 -8.20
CA GLU A 812 -33.48 -27.32 -8.15
C GLU A 812 -34.03 -26.27 -7.17
N SER A 813 -33.18 -25.60 -6.37
CA SER A 813 -33.60 -24.59 -5.40
C SER A 813 -34.16 -23.33 -6.08
N PRO A 814 -35.21 -22.69 -5.53
CA PRO A 814 -35.69 -21.39 -6.04
C PRO A 814 -34.67 -20.27 -5.81
N SER A 815 -33.77 -20.40 -4.84
CA SER A 815 -32.67 -19.46 -4.59
C SER A 815 -31.68 -19.47 -5.76
N GLU A 816 -31.52 -18.34 -6.45
CA GLU A 816 -30.56 -18.23 -7.57
C GLU A 816 -29.13 -18.55 -7.11
N ARG A 817 -28.69 -18.00 -5.97
CA ARG A 817 -27.36 -18.24 -5.40
C ARG A 817 -27.13 -19.73 -5.09
N SER A 818 -28.13 -20.41 -4.52
CA SER A 818 -28.04 -21.86 -4.25
C SER A 818 -27.99 -22.67 -5.55
N ALA A 819 -28.80 -22.31 -6.56
CA ALA A 819 -28.77 -22.96 -7.86
C ALA A 819 -27.41 -22.81 -8.57
N ARG A 820 -26.80 -21.61 -8.46
CA ARG A 820 -25.45 -21.36 -8.95
C ARG A 820 -24.40 -22.18 -8.20
N ILE A 821 -24.45 -22.24 -6.87
CA ILE A 821 -23.56 -23.08 -6.05
C ILE A 821 -23.68 -24.56 -6.45
N GLY A 822 -24.91 -25.05 -6.71
CA GLY A 822 -25.12 -26.38 -7.26
C GLY A 822 -24.41 -26.59 -8.60
N ILE A 823 -24.53 -25.64 -9.52
CA ILE A 823 -23.82 -25.68 -10.82
C ILE A 823 -22.30 -25.59 -10.64
N GLU A 824 -21.79 -24.83 -9.67
CA GLU A 824 -20.35 -24.78 -9.36
C GLU A 824 -19.83 -26.13 -8.85
N ILE A 825 -20.58 -26.83 -7.98
CA ILE A 825 -20.23 -28.17 -7.49
C ILE A 825 -20.25 -29.21 -8.63
N LEU A 826 -21.29 -29.20 -9.48
CA LEU A 826 -21.32 -30.00 -10.71
C LEU A 826 -20.16 -29.63 -11.65
N GLY A 827 -19.79 -28.35 -11.67
CA GLY A 827 -18.69 -27.81 -12.46
C GLY A 827 -17.35 -28.37 -12.03
N ALA A 828 -17.05 -28.34 -10.73
CA ALA A 828 -15.86 -28.94 -10.14
C ALA A 828 -15.82 -30.46 -10.32
N ALA A 829 -16.97 -31.14 -10.26
CA ALA A 829 -17.08 -32.59 -10.49
C ALA A 829 -16.82 -33.01 -11.95
N GLY A 830 -17.32 -32.24 -12.92
CA GLY A 830 -17.00 -32.39 -14.34
C GLY A 830 -17.36 -33.73 -15.03
N SER A 831 -18.13 -34.62 -14.38
CA SER A 831 -18.54 -35.90 -14.98
C SER A 831 -19.52 -35.68 -16.15
N PRO A 832 -19.66 -36.63 -17.09
CA PRO A 832 -20.63 -36.52 -18.19
C PRO A 832 -22.06 -36.24 -17.70
N GLU A 833 -22.46 -36.85 -16.58
CA GLU A 833 -23.76 -36.67 -15.94
C GLU A 833 -23.91 -35.27 -15.35
N ALA A 834 -22.85 -34.77 -14.70
CA ALA A 834 -22.82 -33.41 -14.16
C ALA A 834 -22.91 -32.36 -15.28
N LEU A 835 -22.12 -32.52 -16.35
CA LEU A 835 -22.17 -31.66 -17.53
C LEU A 835 -23.54 -31.71 -18.23
N ALA A 836 -24.19 -32.87 -18.29
CA ALA A 836 -25.54 -33.02 -18.84
C ALA A 836 -26.66 -32.46 -17.94
N LEU A 837 -26.41 -32.31 -16.63
CA LEU A 837 -27.29 -31.55 -15.73
C LEU A 837 -27.08 -30.05 -15.89
N ILE A 838 -25.83 -29.57 -15.97
CA ILE A 838 -25.50 -28.16 -16.19
C ILE A 838 -26.04 -27.69 -17.56
N GLY A 839 -25.96 -28.51 -18.61
CA GLY A 839 -26.48 -28.17 -19.94
C GLY A 839 -27.95 -27.75 -19.93
N LYS A 840 -28.78 -28.41 -19.12
CA LYS A 840 -30.21 -28.05 -18.96
C LYS A 840 -30.41 -26.67 -18.32
N ALA A 841 -29.45 -26.19 -17.55
CA ALA A 841 -29.53 -24.90 -16.87
C ALA A 841 -29.25 -23.70 -17.79
N LEU A 842 -28.80 -23.94 -19.03
CA LEU A 842 -28.75 -22.91 -20.08
C LEU A 842 -30.15 -22.38 -20.44
N SER A 843 -31.21 -23.18 -20.21
CA SER A 843 -32.60 -22.79 -20.45
C SER A 843 -33.27 -22.09 -19.25
N ASP A 844 -32.58 -21.91 -18.11
CA ASP A 844 -33.21 -21.38 -16.89
C ASP A 844 -33.65 -19.91 -17.08
N PRO A 845 -34.84 -19.50 -16.59
CA PRO A 845 -35.26 -18.11 -16.67
C PRO A 845 -34.30 -17.14 -15.94
N ARG A 846 -33.64 -17.58 -14.86
CA ARG A 846 -32.77 -16.77 -13.99
C ARG A 846 -31.43 -16.47 -14.66
N ARG A 847 -31.03 -15.19 -14.70
CA ARG A 847 -29.83 -14.75 -15.45
C ARG A 847 -28.54 -15.36 -14.88
N GLY A 848 -28.41 -15.41 -13.54
CA GLY A 848 -27.21 -15.92 -12.87
C GLY A 848 -27.03 -17.43 -13.04
N VAL A 849 -28.13 -18.19 -13.15
CA VAL A 849 -28.07 -19.65 -13.40
C VAL A 849 -27.50 -19.94 -14.78
N LYS A 850 -27.95 -19.21 -15.81
CA LYS A 850 -27.40 -19.31 -17.18
C LYS A 850 -25.92 -18.90 -17.24
N ILE A 851 -25.55 -17.79 -16.60
CA ILE A 851 -24.15 -17.35 -16.48
C ILE A 851 -23.29 -18.46 -15.87
N GLN A 852 -23.73 -19.04 -14.75
CA GLN A 852 -22.98 -20.12 -14.11
C GLN A 852 -22.91 -21.38 -14.97
N ALA A 853 -23.98 -21.71 -15.70
CA ALA A 853 -24.00 -22.85 -16.59
C ALA A 853 -23.03 -22.70 -17.77
N MET A 854 -22.94 -21.51 -18.38
CA MET A 854 -21.96 -21.24 -19.44
C MET A 854 -20.52 -21.35 -18.92
N LEU A 855 -20.20 -20.69 -17.80
CA LEU A 855 -18.89 -20.75 -17.16
C LEU A 855 -18.48 -22.20 -16.80
N ALA A 856 -19.42 -22.99 -16.29
CA ALA A 856 -19.17 -24.40 -15.95
C ALA A 856 -19.12 -25.35 -17.17
N LEU A 857 -19.40 -24.89 -18.39
CA LEU A 857 -19.35 -25.67 -19.62
C LEU A 857 -18.24 -25.24 -20.60
N ASP A 858 -17.41 -24.25 -20.23
CA ASP A 858 -16.36 -23.71 -21.10
C ASP A 858 -15.34 -24.77 -21.55
N GLY A 859 -15.11 -24.82 -22.86
CA GLY A 859 -14.29 -25.82 -23.56
C GLY A 859 -14.84 -27.27 -23.52
N ARG A 860 -15.96 -27.53 -22.82
CA ARG A 860 -16.40 -28.90 -22.45
C ARG A 860 -17.92 -29.13 -22.53
N CYS A 861 -18.66 -28.27 -23.24
CA CYS A 861 -20.11 -28.38 -23.39
C CYS A 861 -20.52 -29.68 -24.14
N PRO A 862 -21.46 -30.50 -23.60
CA PRO A 862 -22.00 -31.67 -24.29
C PRO A 862 -22.69 -31.30 -25.62
N LYS A 863 -22.57 -32.17 -26.62
CA LYS A 863 -22.88 -31.86 -28.03
C LYS A 863 -24.31 -31.41 -28.27
N GLU A 864 -25.25 -31.95 -27.49
CA GLU A 864 -26.67 -31.62 -27.50
C GLU A 864 -26.99 -30.19 -27.03
N PHE A 865 -26.13 -29.56 -26.22
CA PHE A 865 -26.37 -28.23 -25.64
C PHE A 865 -25.57 -27.10 -26.34
N ARG A 866 -24.62 -27.44 -27.21
CA ARG A 866 -23.72 -26.45 -27.85
C ARG A 866 -24.45 -25.39 -28.69
N SER A 867 -25.53 -25.77 -29.37
CA SER A 867 -26.35 -24.82 -30.12
C SER A 867 -27.09 -23.84 -29.22
N GLU A 868 -27.54 -24.30 -28.05
CA GLU A 868 -28.22 -23.46 -27.04
C GLU A 868 -27.24 -22.45 -26.44
N LEU A 869 -26.05 -22.89 -26.02
CA LEU A 869 -24.96 -22.03 -25.56
C LEU A 869 -24.59 -20.99 -26.63
N THR A 870 -24.49 -21.40 -27.90
CA THR A 870 -24.15 -20.49 -29.01
C THR A 870 -25.23 -19.42 -29.25
N GLU A 871 -26.51 -19.73 -29.06
CA GLU A 871 -27.60 -18.74 -29.20
C GLU A 871 -27.65 -17.73 -28.04
N LEU A 872 -27.14 -18.06 -26.84
CA LEU A 872 -27.04 -17.11 -25.72
C LEU A 872 -26.13 -15.89 -26.03
N ARG A 873 -25.26 -15.98 -27.05
CA ARG A 873 -24.50 -14.84 -27.61
C ARG A 873 -25.40 -13.73 -28.19
N LYS A 874 -26.69 -14.00 -28.39
CA LYS A 874 -27.72 -13.06 -28.87
C LYS A 874 -28.71 -12.67 -27.77
N SER A 875 -28.37 -12.94 -26.50
CA SER A 875 -29.19 -12.59 -25.33
C SER A 875 -29.47 -11.08 -25.27
N VAL A 876 -30.68 -10.73 -24.84
CA VAL A 876 -31.06 -9.34 -24.49
C VAL A 876 -30.67 -8.94 -23.07
N ASP A 877 -30.28 -9.91 -22.22
CA ASP A 877 -29.56 -9.66 -20.98
C ASP A 877 -28.05 -9.53 -21.30
N PRO A 878 -27.41 -8.38 -21.00
CA PRO A 878 -26.06 -8.08 -21.45
C PRO A 878 -25.00 -8.95 -20.77
N LEU A 879 -25.16 -9.32 -19.49
CA LEU A 879 -24.19 -10.17 -18.78
C LEU A 879 -24.23 -11.60 -19.32
N VAL A 880 -25.42 -12.10 -19.65
CA VAL A 880 -25.56 -13.39 -20.34
C VAL A 880 -24.89 -13.33 -21.72
N ALA A 881 -25.06 -12.25 -22.49
CA ALA A 881 -24.40 -12.09 -23.79
C ALA A 881 -22.87 -12.01 -23.68
N ALA A 882 -22.36 -11.22 -22.72
CA ALA A 882 -20.93 -11.01 -22.50
C ALA A 882 -20.18 -12.30 -22.13
N VAL A 883 -20.76 -13.11 -21.22
CA VAL A 883 -20.21 -14.43 -20.88
C VAL A 883 -20.31 -15.38 -22.07
N ALA A 884 -21.45 -15.39 -22.78
CA ALA A 884 -21.65 -16.28 -23.93
C ALA A 884 -20.65 -16.03 -25.08
N LYS A 885 -20.21 -14.78 -25.30
CA LYS A 885 -19.17 -14.45 -26.29
C LYS A 885 -17.85 -15.18 -25.99
N ARG A 886 -17.39 -15.10 -24.73
CA ARG A 886 -16.06 -15.56 -24.27
C ARG A 886 -15.93 -17.08 -24.20
N VAL A 887 -17.02 -17.76 -23.85
CA VAL A 887 -17.08 -19.21 -23.61
C VAL A 887 -17.04 -20.02 -24.92
N ASP A 888 -16.19 -21.03 -24.98
CA ASP A 888 -16.11 -22.00 -26.08
C ASP A 888 -17.10 -23.17 -25.88
N PRO A 889 -18.09 -23.39 -26.76
CA PRO A 889 -18.92 -24.61 -26.73
C PRO A 889 -18.13 -25.89 -27.07
N GLY A 890 -16.92 -25.79 -27.59
CA GLY A 890 -16.05 -26.92 -27.94
C GLY A 890 -16.38 -27.59 -29.27
N ARG A 891 -15.38 -28.29 -29.82
CA ARG A 891 -15.43 -28.97 -31.14
C ARG A 891 -16.09 -30.35 -31.08
#